data_AF-A0A1B1PS11-F1
#
_entry.id   AF-A0A1B1PS11-F1
#
_cell.length_a   1.000
_cell.length_b   1.000
_cell.length_c   1.000
_cell.angle_alpha   90.00
_cell.angle_beta   90.00
_cell.angle_gamma   90.00
#
_symmetry.space_group_name_H-M   'P 1'
#
loop_
_entity.id
_entity.type
_entity.pdbx_description
1 polymer ?
#
loop_
_entity_poly.entity_id
_entity_poly.type
_entity_poly.pdbx_seq_one_letter_code
_entity_poly.pdbx_strand_id
1 'polypeptide(L)'
;MRICVHIGPEAQTADRLQRVLDGKRRQLDKRGVLYSRSLGARNHTRLYMAVSDPQAVDALRWSRGCATPEAQAALRDAVAADLRAEVAAAQPDLLILSAHQLGSALMSAAEPTRLRALLTPLSEDITIVAHVDTPAQMLARSYAAQLMEGRARGLDLEVGLLDAPDWWHAALASRPPRDPRAGQFPEAQGAPQWLDLARLQHEWEAVFGPGTVQMRSVDPQQLYGAEVTEEIRAAFGIPETIGRAEPAEPPKAPSAAWLSRCRRMNEVLLRRLATDPRLVLQRPLWRRLLTEIKVKSAPLDPAALEAVNARFAADIEALCAQHPGLQLDIGSAASTGAPWQEADPLFGFRATQYLMAFRWRIERASKEAQASEQAALPVSPAPEAAPKAAPKAAPTTAPGLPPHVAQKLAGLQGSPWLPHNNHGTLDEAAPAPDYTPAPRPAETQDRRVILGCMKNEAPYIVEWIAYHRAIGVDDFLIYSNDCEDGTDAILNRLQAMGVLQHRDNSAWSGSSPQQHALDAAQNEPLVRAADWLLHIDVDEFVNIRTGNGTLDDLFAAAPEASHFALTWRLFGHGGVRALSDAPVIAQFSDCAPRYSPKPHTTWGFKTLMRNDGAYAKLSCHRPNKLRKGAEEAVTWVNGSGRDMTAEVARNGWRNSRKSIGYDLVQLNHYALRSAESYLIKRQRGRALHVDRAIGLNYWIRMDWSGARDLTIQRNLPRLRAEIDRLLADPELARLHRAGQAWHRAKATELRATPEFAELYEQALALRLTPAERVAWALSLDMES
;
A
#
# COMPACT_ATOMS: atom_id res chain seq x y z
N MET A 1 16.88 -18.58 22.98
CA MET A 1 15.76 -17.77 22.45
C MET A 1 14.48 -18.59 22.58
N ARG A 2 13.42 -18.03 23.15
CA ARG A 2 12.07 -18.61 23.14
C ARG A 2 11.31 -18.17 21.88
N ILE A 3 10.47 -19.03 21.31
CA ILE A 3 9.58 -18.70 20.20
C ILE A 3 8.12 -18.72 20.69
N CYS A 4 7.41 -17.63 20.51
CA CYS A 4 5.97 -17.55 20.78
C CYS A 4 5.21 -17.47 19.45
N VAL A 5 4.44 -18.52 19.13
CA VAL A 5 3.57 -18.55 17.95
C VAL A 5 2.15 -18.19 18.37
N HIS A 6 1.71 -17.00 17.98
CA HIS A 6 0.35 -16.54 18.14
C HIS A 6 -0.53 -17.04 16.98
N ILE A 7 -1.48 -17.92 17.30
CA ILE A 7 -2.36 -18.57 16.32
C ILE A 7 -3.78 -17.99 16.30
N GLY A 8 -4.10 -17.09 17.24
CA GLY A 8 -5.44 -16.52 17.55
C GLY A 8 -6.46 -16.65 16.41
N PRO A 9 -7.35 -17.66 16.44
CA PRO A 9 -8.14 -18.09 15.27
C PRO A 9 -9.17 -17.03 14.82
N GLU A 10 -9.49 -16.06 15.68
CA GLU A 10 -10.35 -14.94 15.37
C GLU A 10 -9.54 -13.77 14.78
N ALA A 11 -9.76 -13.50 13.49
CA ALA A 11 -8.93 -12.58 12.71
C ALA A 11 -8.96 -11.12 13.21
N GLN A 12 -10.09 -10.65 13.75
CA GLN A 12 -10.25 -9.27 14.20
C GLN A 12 -9.40 -8.98 15.45
N THR A 13 -9.41 -9.91 16.41
CA THR A 13 -8.57 -9.87 17.61
C THR A 13 -7.10 -9.93 17.23
N ALA A 14 -6.72 -10.90 16.39
CA ALA A 14 -5.34 -11.04 15.95
C ALA A 14 -4.83 -9.78 15.22
N ASP A 15 -5.63 -9.17 14.35
CA ASP A 15 -5.25 -7.95 13.62
C ASP A 15 -4.99 -6.77 14.58
N ARG A 16 -5.78 -6.59 15.64
CA ARG A 16 -5.52 -5.54 16.64
C ARG A 16 -4.20 -5.78 17.37
N LEU A 17 -3.95 -6.99 17.86
CA LEU A 17 -2.68 -7.32 18.54
C LEU A 17 -1.48 -7.15 17.59
N GLN A 18 -1.61 -7.60 16.35
CA GLN A 18 -0.57 -7.47 15.32
C GLN A 18 -0.24 -6.01 14.99
N ARG A 19 -1.24 -5.12 14.94
CA ARG A 19 -1.01 -3.67 14.75
C ARG A 19 -0.23 -3.06 15.91
N VAL A 20 -0.55 -3.45 17.14
CA VAL A 20 0.16 -2.94 18.32
C VAL A 20 1.58 -3.49 18.36
N LEU A 21 1.78 -4.79 18.12
CA LEU A 21 3.12 -5.41 18.02
C LEU A 21 3.97 -4.73 16.94
N ASP A 22 3.41 -4.47 15.76
CA ASP A 22 4.07 -3.75 14.67
C ASP A 22 4.43 -2.30 15.08
N GLY A 23 3.47 -1.57 15.66
CA GLY A 23 3.69 -0.22 16.16
C GLY A 23 4.69 -0.13 17.34
N LYS A 24 4.90 -1.22 18.07
CA LYS A 24 5.81 -1.32 19.21
C LYS A 24 7.15 -1.98 18.91
N ARG A 25 7.45 -2.28 17.65
CA ARG A 25 8.70 -2.96 17.23
C ARG A 25 9.95 -2.37 17.87
N ARG A 26 10.14 -1.05 17.78
CA ARG A 26 11.33 -0.40 18.37
C ARG A 26 11.45 -0.58 19.88
N GLN A 27 10.32 -0.62 20.60
CA GLN A 27 10.30 -0.85 22.04
C GLN A 27 10.57 -2.32 22.36
N LEU A 28 10.05 -3.24 21.55
CA LEU A 28 10.28 -4.68 21.64
C LEU A 28 11.76 -5.02 21.37
N ASP A 29 12.33 -4.47 20.29
CA ASP A 29 13.73 -4.68 19.89
C ASP A 29 14.70 -4.28 21.02
N LYS A 30 14.42 -3.16 21.70
CA LYS A 30 15.21 -2.69 22.86
C LYS A 30 15.19 -3.63 24.07
N ARG A 31 14.27 -4.59 24.11
CA ARG A 31 14.06 -5.56 25.20
C ARG A 31 14.40 -6.99 24.76
N GLY A 32 15.15 -7.14 23.67
CA GLY A 32 15.49 -8.46 23.14
C GLY A 32 14.30 -9.22 22.54
N VAL A 33 13.19 -8.54 22.24
CA VAL A 33 12.01 -9.16 21.64
C VAL A 33 11.95 -8.85 20.16
N LEU A 34 12.16 -9.86 19.33
CA LEU A 34 12.00 -9.76 17.88
C LEU A 34 10.56 -10.11 17.50
N TYR A 35 9.83 -9.12 16.99
CA TYR A 35 8.67 -9.38 16.15
C TYR A 35 9.18 -9.45 14.71
N SER A 36 8.98 -10.55 13.97
CA SER A 36 9.58 -10.71 12.64
C SER A 36 9.04 -9.70 11.61
N ARG A 37 9.90 -9.26 10.67
CA ARG A 37 9.53 -8.46 9.48
C ARG A 37 9.59 -9.28 8.20
N SER A 38 10.48 -10.26 8.13
CA SER A 38 10.70 -11.08 6.93
C SER A 38 9.46 -11.86 6.48
N LEU A 39 8.56 -12.18 7.42
CA LEU A 39 7.32 -12.91 7.16
C LEU A 39 6.15 -12.02 6.68
N GLY A 40 6.42 -10.73 6.49
CA GLY A 40 5.42 -9.68 6.31
C GLY A 40 5.29 -8.85 7.58
N ALA A 41 5.45 -7.53 7.47
CA ALA A 41 5.63 -6.64 8.61
C ALA A 41 4.45 -6.54 9.59
N ARG A 42 3.32 -7.22 9.38
CA ARG A 42 2.21 -7.16 10.34
C ARG A 42 1.61 -8.51 10.71
N ASN A 43 1.25 -9.35 9.75
CA ASN A 43 0.37 -10.51 9.97
C ASN A 43 0.96 -11.86 9.57
N HIS A 44 2.28 -11.91 9.38
CA HIS A 44 3.15 -13.08 9.12
C HIS A 44 2.54 -14.16 8.18
N THR A 45 1.71 -13.75 7.22
CA THR A 45 0.95 -14.67 6.35
C THR A 45 1.85 -15.57 5.49
N ARG A 46 3.10 -15.16 5.22
CA ARG A 46 4.11 -16.00 4.56
C ARG A 46 4.39 -17.27 5.35
N LEU A 47 4.37 -17.21 6.68
CA LEU A 47 4.58 -18.37 7.54
C LEU A 47 3.45 -19.39 7.37
N TYR A 48 2.19 -18.94 7.40
CA TYR A 48 1.04 -19.81 7.14
C TYR A 48 1.12 -20.47 5.76
N MET A 49 1.37 -19.71 4.70
CA MET A 49 1.46 -20.26 3.34
C MET A 49 2.62 -21.25 3.17
N ALA A 50 3.72 -21.07 3.91
CA ALA A 50 4.87 -21.97 3.91
C ALA A 50 4.60 -23.33 4.58
N VAL A 51 3.59 -23.42 5.44
CA VAL A 51 3.30 -24.63 6.24
C VAL A 51 1.97 -25.29 5.89
N SER A 52 1.05 -24.57 5.22
CA SER A 52 -0.22 -25.12 4.76
C SER A 52 0.01 -26.30 3.80
N ASP A 53 -0.95 -27.23 3.74
CA ASP A 53 -0.81 -28.46 2.96
C ASP A 53 -0.49 -28.17 1.47
N PRO A 54 0.64 -28.66 0.94
CA PRO A 54 1.05 -28.44 -0.45
C PRO A 54 -0.03 -28.78 -1.48
N GLN A 55 -0.85 -29.81 -1.22
CA GLN A 55 -1.92 -30.28 -2.10
C GLN A 55 -3.25 -29.54 -1.86
N ALA A 56 -3.36 -28.82 -0.74
CA ALA A 56 -4.60 -28.19 -0.30
C ALA A 56 -4.56 -26.67 -0.50
N VAL A 57 -4.58 -26.23 -1.77
CA VAL A 57 -4.44 -24.81 -2.14
C VAL A 57 -5.54 -23.93 -1.51
N ASP A 58 -5.14 -23.08 -0.58
CA ASP A 58 -6.03 -22.10 0.06
C ASP A 58 -6.17 -20.81 -0.78
N ALA A 59 -7.12 -19.96 -0.39
CA ALA A 59 -7.39 -18.70 -1.09
C ALA A 59 -6.18 -17.74 -1.14
N LEU A 60 -5.34 -17.71 -0.10
CA LEU A 60 -4.15 -16.88 -0.07
C LEU A 60 -3.09 -17.42 -1.04
N ARG A 61 -2.74 -18.70 -0.97
CA ARG A 61 -1.78 -19.33 -1.89
C ARG A 61 -2.20 -19.20 -3.35
N TRP A 62 -3.49 -19.38 -3.64
CA TRP A 62 -4.06 -19.15 -4.97
C TRP A 62 -3.84 -17.70 -5.44
N SER A 63 -4.22 -16.72 -4.61
CA SER A 63 -4.10 -15.30 -4.95
C SER A 63 -2.66 -14.79 -5.05
N ARG A 64 -1.70 -15.45 -4.38
CA ARG A 64 -0.30 -15.04 -4.30
C ARG A 64 0.62 -15.77 -5.29
N GLY A 65 0.08 -16.68 -6.11
CA GLY A 65 0.87 -17.45 -7.08
C GLY A 65 1.70 -18.57 -6.45
N CYS A 66 1.37 -19.00 -5.23
CA CYS A 66 2.03 -20.10 -4.52
C CYS A 66 1.17 -21.38 -4.55
N ALA A 67 0.37 -21.57 -5.60
CA ALA A 67 -0.62 -22.64 -5.67
C ALA A 67 0.01 -24.03 -5.83
N THR A 68 1.13 -24.17 -6.54
CA THR A 68 1.73 -25.49 -6.76
C THR A 68 2.51 -25.97 -5.53
N PRO A 69 2.67 -27.29 -5.32
CA PRO A 69 3.52 -27.84 -4.27
C PRO A 69 4.96 -27.34 -4.34
N GLU A 70 5.51 -27.17 -5.55
CA GLU A 70 6.89 -26.69 -5.76
C GLU A 70 7.02 -25.22 -5.36
N ALA A 71 6.05 -24.38 -5.72
CA ALA A 71 6.02 -22.98 -5.35
C ALA A 71 5.88 -22.81 -3.82
N GLN A 72 5.13 -23.70 -3.16
CA GLN A 72 5.02 -23.72 -1.71
C GLN A 72 6.31 -24.18 -1.03
N ALA A 73 6.97 -25.22 -1.56
CA ALA A 73 8.24 -25.69 -1.04
C ALA A 73 9.32 -24.59 -1.15
N ALA A 74 9.42 -23.93 -2.30
CA ALA A 74 10.32 -22.79 -2.49
C ALA A 74 9.99 -21.63 -1.53
N LEU A 75 8.72 -21.32 -1.31
CA LEU A 75 8.31 -20.32 -0.32
C LEU A 75 8.73 -20.73 1.10
N ARG A 76 8.57 -22.01 1.46
CA ARG A 76 8.97 -22.54 2.76
C ARG A 76 10.47 -22.41 2.99
N ASP A 77 11.27 -22.76 1.99
CA ASP A 77 12.74 -22.65 2.08
C ASP A 77 13.18 -21.19 2.21
N ALA A 78 12.54 -20.29 1.45
CA ALA A 78 12.79 -18.85 1.55
C ALA A 78 12.41 -18.31 2.94
N VAL A 79 11.23 -18.67 3.45
CA VAL A 79 10.78 -18.29 4.81
C VAL A 79 11.76 -18.78 5.88
N ALA A 80 12.21 -20.03 5.77
CA ALA A 80 13.18 -20.59 6.72
C ALA A 80 14.54 -19.90 6.63
N ALA A 81 14.99 -19.50 5.44
CA ALA A 81 16.24 -18.77 5.25
C ALA A 81 16.15 -17.33 5.79
N ASP A 82 15.07 -16.62 5.44
CA ASP A 82 14.86 -15.23 5.86
C ASP A 82 14.75 -15.13 7.40
N LEU A 83 14.01 -16.05 8.05
CA LEU A 83 13.93 -16.10 9.51
C LEU A 83 15.27 -16.39 10.17
N ARG A 84 16.05 -17.35 9.64
CA ARG A 84 17.39 -17.66 10.16
C ARG A 84 18.31 -16.43 10.07
N ALA A 85 18.28 -15.72 8.95
CA ALA A 85 19.06 -14.51 8.77
C ALA A 85 18.62 -13.40 9.75
N GLU A 86 17.31 -13.18 9.90
CA GLU A 86 16.75 -12.16 10.79
C GLU A 86 17.07 -12.44 12.27
N VAL A 87 16.91 -13.70 12.71
CA VAL A 87 17.24 -14.12 14.08
C VAL A 87 18.75 -14.04 14.33
N ALA A 88 19.58 -14.46 13.38
CA ALA A 88 21.04 -14.38 13.52
C ALA A 88 21.53 -12.93 13.64
N ALA A 89 20.89 -12.00 12.91
CA ALA A 89 21.23 -10.58 12.97
C ALA A 89 20.76 -9.91 14.27
N ALA A 90 19.56 -10.23 14.73
CA ALA A 90 18.96 -9.57 15.91
C ALA A 90 19.38 -10.21 17.24
N GLN A 91 19.78 -11.49 17.24
CA GLN A 91 20.09 -12.30 18.42
C GLN A 91 19.08 -12.11 19.59
N PRO A 92 17.77 -12.26 19.35
CA PRO A 92 16.76 -11.92 20.35
C PRO A 92 16.64 -13.01 21.42
N ASP A 93 16.16 -12.61 22.60
CA ASP A 93 15.76 -13.51 23.68
C ASP A 93 14.41 -14.17 23.38
N LEU A 94 13.51 -13.43 22.73
CA LEU A 94 12.15 -13.84 22.38
C LEU A 94 11.82 -13.52 20.92
N LEU A 95 11.34 -14.50 20.16
CA LEU A 95 10.79 -14.33 18.82
C LEU A 95 9.26 -14.48 18.86
N ILE A 96 8.53 -13.44 18.46
CA ILE A 96 7.07 -13.47 18.34
C ILE A 96 6.69 -13.65 16.86
N LEU A 97 5.88 -14.67 16.59
CA LEU A 97 5.31 -14.97 15.28
C LEU A 97 3.78 -14.90 15.38
N SER A 98 3.08 -14.19 14.50
CA SER A 98 1.62 -14.02 14.62
C SER A 98 0.91 -14.12 13.28
N ALA A 99 0.10 -15.17 13.11
CA ALA A 99 -0.75 -15.36 11.93
C ALA A 99 -2.02 -16.15 12.33
N HIS A 100 -3.18 -15.49 12.26
CA HIS A 100 -4.46 -16.09 12.68
C HIS A 100 -4.84 -17.33 11.86
N GLN A 101 -4.37 -17.41 10.61
CA GLN A 101 -4.62 -18.54 9.71
C GLN A 101 -4.02 -19.83 10.25
N LEU A 102 -2.99 -19.75 11.10
CA LEU A 102 -2.44 -20.93 11.77
C LEU A 102 -3.50 -21.60 12.64
N GLY A 103 -4.24 -20.83 13.44
CA GLY A 103 -5.30 -21.38 14.28
C GLY A 103 -6.60 -21.67 13.53
N SER A 104 -6.92 -20.89 12.49
CA SER A 104 -8.23 -20.98 11.84
C SER A 104 -8.28 -21.89 10.61
N ALA A 105 -7.16 -22.09 9.92
CA ALA A 105 -7.14 -22.68 8.58
C ALA A 105 -6.26 -23.94 8.43
N LEU A 106 -5.38 -24.25 9.40
CA LEU A 106 -4.68 -25.55 9.40
C LEU A 106 -5.69 -26.67 9.71
N MET A 107 -5.69 -27.70 8.88
CA MET A 107 -6.74 -28.71 8.81
C MET A 107 -6.28 -30.11 9.23
N SER A 108 -4.97 -30.32 9.36
CA SER A 108 -4.38 -31.63 9.64
C SER A 108 -3.18 -31.52 10.58
N ALA A 109 -2.90 -32.59 11.33
CA ALA A 109 -1.71 -32.67 12.19
C ALA A 109 -0.38 -32.50 11.42
N ALA A 110 -0.38 -32.76 10.10
CA ALA A 110 0.81 -32.61 9.26
C ALA A 110 1.23 -31.13 9.08
N GLU A 111 0.29 -30.18 9.17
CA GLU A 111 0.58 -28.75 8.98
C GLU A 111 1.27 -28.11 10.19
N PRO A 112 0.78 -28.26 11.44
CA PRO A 112 1.54 -27.85 12.62
C PRO A 112 2.87 -28.60 12.72
N THR A 113 2.94 -29.87 12.31
CA THR A 113 4.22 -30.61 12.27
C THR A 113 5.24 -29.96 11.33
N ARG A 114 4.81 -29.50 10.14
CA ARG A 114 5.66 -28.72 9.23
C ARG A 114 6.10 -27.40 9.84
N LEU A 115 5.21 -26.72 10.57
CA LEU A 115 5.55 -25.50 11.28
C LEU A 115 6.62 -25.74 12.35
N ARG A 116 6.46 -26.78 13.18
CA ARG A 116 7.47 -27.18 14.16
C ARG A 116 8.81 -27.45 13.48
N ALA A 117 8.83 -28.27 12.42
CA ALA A 117 10.04 -28.57 11.67
C ALA A 117 10.73 -27.34 11.07
N LEU A 118 9.97 -26.31 10.65
CA LEU A 118 10.51 -25.05 10.16
C LEU A 118 11.16 -24.21 11.26
N LEU A 119 10.60 -24.24 12.47
CA LEU A 119 11.02 -23.42 13.61
C LEU A 119 12.10 -24.07 14.48
N THR A 120 12.14 -25.41 14.58
CA THR A 120 13.12 -26.16 15.37
C THR A 120 14.58 -25.78 15.11
N PRO A 121 15.01 -25.49 13.86
CA PRO A 121 16.38 -25.00 13.61
C PRO A 121 16.73 -23.66 14.27
N LEU A 122 15.73 -22.88 14.72
CA LEU A 122 15.92 -21.61 15.44
C LEU A 122 15.88 -21.83 16.96
N SER A 123 14.93 -22.64 17.44
CA SER A 123 14.81 -23.02 18.84
C SER A 123 13.84 -24.19 19.01
N GLU A 124 14.08 -25.02 20.03
CA GLU A 124 13.14 -26.05 20.49
C GLU A 124 12.16 -25.52 21.55
N ASP A 125 12.46 -24.39 22.18
CA ASP A 125 11.57 -23.71 23.13
C ASP A 125 10.49 -22.92 22.37
N ILE A 126 9.40 -23.61 22.03
CA ILE A 126 8.28 -23.06 21.27
C ILE A 126 7.01 -23.15 22.09
N THR A 127 6.34 -22.01 22.29
CA THR A 127 5.04 -21.92 22.94
C THR A 127 3.98 -21.36 21.99
N ILE A 128 2.75 -21.82 22.14
CA ILE A 128 1.62 -21.44 21.30
C ILE A 128 0.70 -20.55 22.12
N VAL A 129 0.34 -19.39 21.59
CA VAL A 129 -0.55 -18.43 22.26
C VAL A 129 -1.82 -18.26 21.43
N ALA A 130 -2.98 -18.40 22.06
CA ALA A 130 -4.27 -18.20 21.42
C ALA A 130 -5.15 -17.24 22.25
N HIS A 131 -5.50 -16.10 21.67
CA HIS A 131 -6.56 -15.25 22.22
C HIS A 131 -7.91 -15.75 21.70
N VAL A 132 -8.81 -16.06 22.61
CA VAL A 132 -10.10 -16.70 22.35
C VAL A 132 -11.23 -16.01 23.12
N ASP A 133 -12.46 -16.23 22.67
CA ASP A 133 -13.68 -15.68 23.26
C ASP A 133 -14.72 -16.82 23.36
N THR A 134 -15.95 -16.52 23.77
CA THR A 134 -16.99 -17.55 23.80
C THR A 134 -17.26 -18.08 22.38
N PRO A 135 -17.51 -19.40 22.21
CA PRO A 135 -17.74 -20.01 20.91
C PRO A 135 -18.80 -19.30 20.06
N ALA A 136 -19.90 -18.84 20.66
CA ALA A 136 -20.95 -18.09 19.98
C ALA A 136 -20.43 -16.77 19.39
N GLN A 137 -19.65 -16.00 20.16
CA GLN A 137 -19.07 -14.74 19.69
C GLN A 137 -18.01 -14.95 18.61
N MET A 138 -17.18 -15.98 18.76
CA MET A 138 -16.18 -16.35 17.75
C MET A 138 -16.85 -16.82 16.47
N LEU A 139 -17.92 -17.61 16.56
CA LEU A 139 -18.70 -18.09 15.43
C LEU A 139 -19.36 -16.93 14.68
N ALA A 140 -19.97 -15.98 15.38
CA ALA A 140 -20.62 -14.83 14.74
C ALA A 140 -19.63 -14.00 13.89
N ARG A 141 -18.43 -13.74 14.44
CA ARG A 141 -17.33 -13.03 13.76
C ARG A 141 -16.75 -13.85 12.60
N SER A 142 -16.49 -15.13 12.83
CA SER A 142 -15.98 -16.06 11.82
C SER A 142 -16.93 -16.19 10.64
N TYR A 143 -18.23 -16.34 10.91
CA TYR A 143 -19.27 -16.42 9.88
C TYR A 143 -19.28 -15.18 8.98
N ALA A 144 -19.22 -13.99 9.57
CA ALA A 144 -19.12 -12.75 8.81
C ALA A 144 -17.84 -12.71 7.94
N ALA A 145 -16.71 -13.14 8.46
CA ALA A 145 -15.45 -13.21 7.70
C ALA A 145 -15.53 -14.23 6.55
N GLN A 146 -16.05 -15.43 6.81
CA GLN A 146 -16.23 -16.47 5.80
C GLN A 146 -17.20 -16.04 4.68
N LEU A 147 -18.26 -15.29 5.00
CA LEU A 147 -19.14 -14.68 3.99
C LEU A 147 -18.38 -13.73 3.06
N MET A 148 -17.42 -12.96 3.59
CA MET A 148 -16.57 -12.10 2.75
C MET A 148 -15.60 -12.91 1.87
N GLU A 149 -15.25 -14.13 2.28
CA GLU A 149 -14.46 -15.09 1.50
C GLU A 149 -15.28 -15.98 0.58
N GLY A 150 -16.60 -15.79 0.52
CA GLY A 150 -17.49 -16.46 -0.43
C GLY A 150 -18.34 -17.57 0.15
N ARG A 151 -18.46 -17.72 1.48
CA ARG A 151 -19.38 -18.68 2.12
C ARG A 151 -20.81 -18.52 1.60
N ALA A 152 -21.42 -19.61 1.15
CA ALA A 152 -22.81 -19.60 0.66
C ALA A 152 -23.81 -20.33 1.57
N ARG A 153 -23.31 -20.99 2.61
CA ARG A 153 -24.10 -21.74 3.61
C ARG A 153 -24.36 -20.90 4.84
N GLY A 154 -25.55 -21.01 5.42
CA GLY A 154 -25.91 -20.28 6.63
C GLY A 154 -25.35 -20.91 7.90
N LEU A 155 -25.73 -20.37 9.06
CA LEU A 155 -25.38 -20.89 10.38
C LEU A 155 -26.23 -22.11 10.80
N ASP A 156 -27.23 -22.48 10.00
CA ASP A 156 -27.92 -23.78 10.09
C ASP A 156 -26.93 -24.94 9.99
N LEU A 157 -25.79 -24.72 9.32
CA LEU A 157 -24.69 -25.66 9.28
C LEU A 157 -24.16 -25.99 10.68
N GLU A 158 -23.71 -25.00 11.44
CA GLU A 158 -23.14 -25.19 12.77
C GLU A 158 -24.19 -25.63 13.79
N VAL A 159 -25.40 -25.09 13.70
CA VAL A 159 -26.52 -25.49 14.57
C VAL A 159 -26.88 -26.96 14.36
N GLY A 160 -26.80 -27.46 13.13
CA GLY A 160 -27.00 -28.88 12.82
C GLY A 160 -25.90 -29.82 13.32
N LEU A 161 -24.76 -29.30 13.79
CA LEU A 161 -23.64 -30.09 14.32
C LEU A 161 -23.63 -30.19 15.85
N LEU A 162 -24.58 -29.55 16.56
CA LEU A 162 -24.59 -29.52 18.02
C LEU A 162 -24.65 -30.92 18.64
N ASP A 163 -25.43 -31.82 18.05
CA ASP A 163 -25.59 -33.21 18.53
C ASP A 163 -24.48 -34.15 18.01
N ALA A 164 -23.51 -33.65 17.25
CA ALA A 164 -22.41 -34.48 16.77
C ALA A 164 -21.53 -34.91 17.95
N PRO A 165 -21.16 -36.21 18.04
CA PRO A 165 -20.32 -36.70 19.13
C PRO A 165 -18.90 -36.09 19.09
N ASP A 166 -18.38 -35.87 17.87
CA ASP A 166 -17.09 -35.24 17.62
C ASP A 166 -17.31 -34.01 16.73
N TRP A 167 -17.32 -32.82 17.34
CA TRP A 167 -17.49 -31.56 16.64
C TRP A 167 -16.38 -31.35 15.61
N TRP A 168 -15.14 -31.62 15.99
CA TRP A 168 -13.97 -31.38 15.16
C TRP A 168 -14.06 -32.19 13.85
N HIS A 169 -14.32 -33.48 13.95
CA HIS A 169 -14.49 -34.34 12.78
C HIS A 169 -15.72 -33.96 11.95
N ALA A 170 -16.86 -33.69 12.59
CA ALA A 170 -18.08 -33.32 11.88
C ALA A 170 -17.93 -31.97 11.15
N ALA A 171 -17.26 -30.99 11.75
CA ALA A 171 -16.95 -29.70 11.14
C ALA A 171 -16.00 -29.84 9.95
N LEU A 172 -14.95 -30.68 10.05
CA LEU A 172 -14.09 -31.01 8.92
C LEU A 172 -14.85 -31.72 7.79
N ALA A 173 -15.71 -32.69 8.12
CA ALA A 173 -16.54 -33.43 7.17
C ALA A 173 -17.57 -32.54 6.46
N SER A 174 -17.95 -31.41 7.07
CA SER A 174 -18.88 -30.45 6.46
C SER A 174 -18.31 -29.71 5.25
N ARG A 175 -17.00 -29.81 4.99
CA ARG A 175 -16.30 -29.04 3.96
C ARG A 175 -16.50 -29.64 2.57
N PRO A 176 -16.90 -28.82 1.58
CA PRO A 176 -17.00 -29.30 0.20
C PRO A 176 -15.62 -29.55 -0.40
N PRO A 177 -15.54 -30.29 -1.53
CA PRO A 177 -14.35 -30.36 -2.35
C PRO A 177 -13.83 -28.97 -2.72
N ARG A 178 -12.51 -28.86 -2.87
CA ARG A 178 -11.84 -27.63 -3.24
C ARG A 178 -11.92 -27.41 -4.75
N ASP A 179 -12.37 -26.23 -5.15
CA ASP A 179 -12.32 -25.79 -6.55
C ASP A 179 -12.00 -24.27 -6.59
N PRO A 180 -10.70 -23.90 -6.63
CA PRO A 180 -10.30 -22.49 -6.61
C PRO A 180 -10.78 -21.73 -7.85
N ARG A 181 -10.97 -22.41 -8.98
CA ARG A 181 -11.49 -21.80 -10.22
C ARG A 181 -12.96 -21.45 -10.08
N ALA A 182 -13.76 -22.33 -9.47
CA ALA A 182 -15.15 -22.02 -9.13
C ALA A 182 -15.28 -21.07 -7.91
N GLY A 183 -14.16 -20.64 -7.32
CA GLY A 183 -14.15 -19.81 -6.12
C GLY A 183 -14.58 -20.54 -4.85
N GLN A 184 -14.54 -21.88 -4.85
CA GLN A 184 -14.93 -22.73 -3.75
C GLN A 184 -13.71 -23.16 -2.92
N PHE A 185 -13.64 -22.62 -1.70
CA PHE A 185 -12.57 -22.92 -0.74
C PHE A 185 -13.15 -23.60 0.50
N PRO A 186 -12.67 -24.80 0.88
CA PRO A 186 -13.19 -25.57 2.01
C PRO A 186 -13.30 -24.78 3.31
N GLU A 187 -12.27 -24.01 3.65
CA GLU A 187 -12.16 -23.17 4.85
C GLU A 187 -13.22 -22.07 4.93
N ALA A 188 -13.71 -21.59 3.79
CA ALA A 188 -14.78 -20.60 3.74
C ALA A 188 -16.16 -21.24 3.84
N GLN A 189 -16.35 -22.48 3.39
CA GLN A 189 -17.68 -23.11 3.28
C GLN A 189 -18.04 -24.03 4.45
N GLY A 190 -17.05 -24.58 5.14
CA GLY A 190 -17.28 -25.51 6.26
C GLY A 190 -17.43 -24.81 7.60
N ALA A 191 -17.92 -25.58 8.57
CA ALA A 191 -17.94 -25.17 9.96
C ALA A 191 -16.51 -25.01 10.51
N PRO A 192 -16.28 -24.02 11.39
CA PRO A 192 -15.00 -23.85 12.09
C PRO A 192 -14.81 -24.98 13.12
N GLN A 193 -13.91 -25.91 12.82
CA GLN A 193 -13.53 -27.01 13.70
C GLN A 193 -12.86 -26.51 14.99
N TRP A 194 -12.14 -25.39 14.89
CA TRP A 194 -11.40 -24.76 15.97
C TRP A 194 -12.28 -24.11 17.06
N LEU A 195 -13.62 -24.13 16.94
CA LEU A 195 -14.52 -23.77 18.04
C LEU A 195 -14.45 -24.77 19.20
N ASP A 196 -14.08 -26.02 18.92
CA ASP A 196 -13.71 -26.98 19.95
C ASP A 196 -12.30 -26.63 20.47
N LEU A 197 -12.27 -25.72 21.46
CA LEU A 197 -11.03 -25.20 22.02
C LEU A 197 -10.23 -26.30 22.73
N ALA A 198 -10.88 -27.24 23.39
CA ALA A 198 -10.20 -28.36 24.05
C ALA A 198 -9.51 -29.25 23.03
N ARG A 199 -10.17 -29.55 21.91
CA ARG A 199 -9.54 -30.27 20.82
C ARG A 199 -8.45 -29.45 20.13
N LEU A 200 -8.64 -28.14 19.95
CA LEU A 200 -7.61 -27.26 19.42
C LEU A 200 -6.34 -27.32 20.27
N GLN A 201 -6.44 -27.22 21.60
CA GLN A 201 -5.30 -27.39 22.49
C GLN A 201 -4.62 -28.74 22.27
N HIS A 202 -5.40 -29.82 22.28
CA HIS A 202 -4.89 -31.17 22.11
C HIS A 202 -4.10 -31.36 20.81
N GLU A 203 -4.63 -30.88 19.67
CA GLU A 203 -3.98 -31.02 18.36
C GLU A 203 -2.66 -30.23 18.27
N TRP A 204 -2.58 -29.06 18.90
CA TRP A 204 -1.35 -28.28 18.96
C TRP A 204 -0.33 -28.88 19.94
N GLU A 205 -0.76 -29.32 21.12
CA GLU A 205 0.11 -29.96 22.11
C GLU A 205 0.62 -31.34 21.66
N ALA A 206 -0.15 -32.07 20.85
CA ALA A 206 0.32 -33.30 20.22
C ALA A 206 1.57 -33.08 19.35
N VAL A 207 1.73 -31.88 18.80
CA VAL A 207 2.88 -31.52 17.96
C VAL A 207 3.97 -30.79 18.74
N PHE A 208 3.62 -29.81 19.56
CA PHE A 208 4.59 -28.93 20.24
C PHE A 208 4.97 -29.42 21.65
N GLY A 209 4.18 -30.32 22.23
CA GLY A 209 4.38 -30.87 23.56
C GLY A 209 3.26 -30.46 24.54
N PRO A 210 3.00 -31.25 25.59
CA PRO A 210 1.98 -30.93 26.59
C PRO A 210 2.33 -29.65 27.37
N GLY A 211 1.33 -28.80 27.64
CA GLY A 211 1.49 -27.54 28.38
C GLY A 211 2.11 -26.39 27.57
N THR A 212 2.30 -26.58 26.25
CA THR A 212 2.91 -25.55 25.38
C THR A 212 1.89 -24.53 24.87
N VAL A 213 0.59 -24.86 24.93
CA VAL A 213 -0.49 -23.96 24.53
C VAL A 213 -0.91 -23.10 25.71
N GLN A 214 -1.04 -21.80 25.49
CA GLN A 214 -1.59 -20.83 26.43
C GLN A 214 -2.80 -20.14 25.80
N MET A 215 -3.95 -20.28 26.44
CA MET A 215 -5.17 -19.58 26.04
C MET A 215 -5.40 -18.32 26.88
N ARG A 216 -5.91 -17.28 26.24
CA ARG A 216 -6.14 -15.97 26.85
C ARG A 216 -7.48 -15.40 26.42
N SER A 217 -8.16 -14.73 27.34
CA SER A 217 -9.43 -14.07 27.03
C SER A 217 -9.25 -12.83 26.18
N VAL A 218 -10.29 -12.50 25.43
CA VAL A 218 -10.42 -11.22 24.75
C VAL A 218 -11.28 -10.30 25.61
N ASP A 219 -10.66 -9.30 26.24
CA ASP A 219 -11.40 -8.15 26.81
C ASP A 219 -11.41 -7.00 25.78
N PRO A 220 -12.56 -6.64 25.20
CA PRO A 220 -12.65 -5.54 24.26
C PRO A 220 -12.18 -4.19 24.82
N GLN A 221 -12.41 -3.91 26.11
CA GLN A 221 -11.99 -2.64 26.71
C GLN A 221 -10.47 -2.55 26.78
N GLN A 222 -9.82 -3.64 27.22
CA GLN A 222 -8.37 -3.72 27.25
C GLN A 222 -7.76 -3.75 25.84
N LEU A 223 -8.28 -4.60 24.95
CA LEU A 223 -7.77 -4.84 23.60
C LEU A 223 -7.77 -3.57 22.73
N TYR A 224 -8.82 -2.75 22.86
CA TYR A 224 -8.98 -1.52 22.10
C TYR A 224 -8.52 -0.27 22.88
N GLY A 225 -8.27 -0.40 24.18
CA GLY A 225 -7.71 0.65 25.03
C GLY A 225 -6.18 0.81 24.89
N ALA A 226 -5.64 1.71 25.72
CA ALA A 226 -4.20 1.98 25.79
C ALA A 226 -3.40 0.85 26.48
N GLU A 227 -4.08 0.08 27.33
CA GLU A 227 -3.50 -0.95 28.21
C GLU A 227 -3.40 -2.33 27.53
N VAL A 228 -3.76 -2.46 26.24
CA VAL A 228 -3.52 -3.68 25.43
C VAL A 228 -2.05 -4.11 25.44
N THR A 229 -1.13 -3.18 25.69
CA THR A 229 0.30 -3.47 25.83
C THR A 229 0.61 -4.31 27.06
N GLU A 230 -0.18 -4.21 28.13
CA GLU A 230 -0.06 -5.06 29.30
C GLU A 230 -0.53 -6.48 29.01
N GLU A 231 -1.60 -6.61 28.22
CA GLU A 231 -2.05 -7.92 27.74
C GLU A 231 -1.00 -8.57 26.82
N ILE A 232 -0.41 -7.82 25.89
CA ILE A 232 0.70 -8.30 25.05
C ILE A 232 1.88 -8.76 25.91
N ARG A 233 2.24 -7.99 26.95
CA ARG A 233 3.32 -8.38 27.85
C ARG A 233 3.01 -9.67 28.59
N ALA A 234 1.80 -9.79 29.15
CA ALA A 234 1.37 -10.99 29.85
C ALA A 234 1.26 -12.21 28.91
N ALA A 235 0.77 -12.02 27.69
CA ALA A 235 0.59 -13.06 26.69
C ALA A 235 1.91 -13.64 26.16
N PHE A 236 2.93 -12.79 26.01
CA PHE A 236 4.22 -13.19 25.44
C PHE A 236 5.35 -13.29 26.48
N GLY A 237 5.06 -13.04 27.76
CA GLY A 237 6.05 -13.11 28.83
C GLY A 237 7.10 -12.00 28.79
N ILE A 238 6.71 -10.78 28.41
CA ILE A 238 7.63 -9.63 28.30
C ILE A 238 7.68 -8.91 29.65
N PRO A 239 8.81 -8.96 30.38
CA PRO A 239 8.88 -8.46 31.75
C PRO A 239 8.81 -6.94 31.83
N GLU A 240 9.40 -6.23 30.87
CA GLU A 240 9.47 -4.77 30.87
C GLU A 240 8.28 -4.12 30.16
N THR A 241 7.85 -2.95 30.64
CA THR A 241 6.81 -2.15 29.96
C THR A 241 7.23 -1.76 28.56
N ILE A 242 6.33 -1.89 27.57
CA ILE A 242 6.53 -1.43 26.18
C ILE A 242 5.84 -0.09 25.90
N GLY A 243 5.48 0.63 26.97
CA GLY A 243 4.67 1.85 26.94
C GLY A 243 3.22 1.59 26.56
N ARG A 244 2.40 2.65 26.45
CA ARG A 244 0.96 2.55 26.10
C ARG A 244 0.72 2.48 24.60
N ALA A 245 -0.28 1.74 24.16
CA ALA A 245 -0.76 1.79 22.77
C ALA A 245 -1.69 2.98 22.52
N GLU A 246 -1.82 3.38 21.26
CA GLU A 246 -2.89 4.29 20.86
C GLU A 246 -4.24 3.54 20.93
N PRO A 247 -5.24 4.09 21.65
CA PRO A 247 -6.58 3.53 21.66
C PRO A 247 -7.19 3.47 20.26
N ALA A 248 -8.04 2.49 20.00
CA ALA A 248 -8.77 2.36 18.74
C ALA A 248 -10.25 2.09 19.03
N GLU A 249 -11.13 2.41 18.09
CA GLU A 249 -12.53 2.01 18.22
C GLU A 249 -12.71 0.52 17.86
N PRO A 250 -13.46 -0.25 18.67
CA PRO A 250 -13.87 -1.59 18.29
C PRO A 250 -14.65 -1.58 16.96
N PRO A 251 -14.35 -2.53 16.03
CA PRO A 251 -15.10 -2.68 14.80
C PRO A 251 -16.58 -2.90 15.06
N LYS A 252 -17.42 -2.16 14.33
CA LYS A 252 -18.87 -2.34 14.39
C LYS A 252 -19.26 -3.68 13.80
N ALA A 253 -20.03 -4.47 14.55
CA ALA A 253 -20.59 -5.72 14.06
C ALA A 253 -21.41 -5.48 12.77
N PRO A 254 -21.28 -6.36 11.76
CA PRO A 254 -22.01 -6.21 10.50
C PRO A 254 -23.52 -6.43 10.70
N SER A 255 -24.33 -5.73 9.91
CA SER A 255 -25.79 -5.88 9.88
C SER A 255 -26.18 -7.32 9.52
N ALA A 256 -27.08 -7.92 10.31
CA ALA A 256 -27.58 -9.29 10.06
C ALA A 256 -28.24 -9.41 8.68
N ALA A 257 -29.07 -8.43 8.30
CA ALA A 257 -29.68 -8.39 6.97
C ALA A 257 -28.64 -8.33 5.84
N TRP A 258 -27.53 -7.59 6.04
CA TRP A 258 -26.44 -7.57 5.08
C TRP A 258 -25.71 -8.91 4.99
N LEU A 259 -25.47 -9.59 6.10
CA LEU A 259 -24.90 -10.94 6.08
C LEU A 259 -25.78 -11.91 5.29
N SER A 260 -27.11 -11.86 5.46
CA SER A 260 -28.05 -12.65 4.66
C SER A 260 -27.96 -12.32 3.16
N ARG A 261 -27.81 -11.04 2.80
CA ARG A 261 -27.56 -10.63 1.41
C ARG A 261 -26.26 -11.20 0.87
N CYS A 262 -25.18 -11.14 1.66
CA CYS A 262 -23.88 -11.69 1.27
C CYS A 262 -23.97 -13.19 1.02
N ARG A 263 -24.60 -13.96 1.91
CA ARG A 263 -24.79 -15.41 1.72
C ARG A 263 -25.53 -15.73 0.43
N ARG A 264 -26.69 -15.10 0.22
CA ARG A 264 -27.51 -15.28 -1.00
C ARG A 264 -26.78 -14.82 -2.26
N MET A 265 -25.95 -13.79 -2.17
CA MET A 265 -25.11 -13.34 -3.29
C MET A 265 -24.00 -14.34 -3.60
N ASN A 266 -23.32 -14.86 -2.59
CA ASN A 266 -22.28 -15.88 -2.76
C ASN A 266 -22.85 -17.15 -3.39
N GLU A 267 -24.05 -17.57 -2.99
CA GLU A 267 -24.76 -18.71 -3.59
C GLU A 267 -24.93 -18.55 -5.10
N VAL A 268 -25.41 -17.39 -5.58
CA VAL A 268 -25.59 -17.16 -7.03
C VAL A 268 -24.26 -16.94 -7.76
N LEU A 269 -23.25 -16.36 -7.11
CA LEU A 269 -21.91 -16.18 -7.68
C LEU A 269 -21.20 -17.52 -7.89
N LEU A 270 -21.19 -18.39 -6.88
CA LEU A 270 -20.61 -19.72 -6.98
C LEU A 270 -21.30 -20.55 -8.06
N ARG A 271 -22.64 -20.55 -8.12
CA ARG A 271 -23.38 -21.21 -9.22
C ARG A 271 -22.98 -20.64 -10.59
N ARG A 272 -22.80 -19.32 -10.69
CA ARG A 272 -22.43 -18.69 -11.96
C ARG A 272 -21.00 -19.05 -12.40
N LEU A 273 -20.06 -19.13 -11.47
CA LEU A 273 -18.68 -19.56 -11.74
C LEU A 273 -18.61 -21.05 -12.10
N ALA A 274 -19.36 -21.89 -11.39
CA ALA A 274 -19.43 -23.32 -11.68
C ALA A 274 -20.03 -23.64 -13.06
N THR A 275 -20.90 -22.77 -13.59
CA THR A 275 -21.57 -22.97 -14.89
C THR A 275 -20.83 -22.37 -16.08
N ASP A 276 -19.90 -21.43 -15.87
CA ASP A 276 -19.15 -20.79 -16.95
C ASP A 276 -17.66 -20.77 -16.61
N PRO A 277 -16.88 -21.77 -17.06
CA PRO A 277 -15.46 -21.91 -16.73
C PRO A 277 -14.59 -20.78 -17.29
N ARG A 278 -15.15 -19.90 -18.14
CA ARG A 278 -14.45 -18.70 -18.63
C ARG A 278 -14.48 -17.58 -17.60
N LEU A 279 -15.33 -17.64 -16.58
CA LEU A 279 -15.43 -16.59 -15.59
C LEU A 279 -14.39 -16.79 -14.49
N VAL A 280 -13.66 -15.71 -14.19
CA VAL A 280 -12.71 -15.65 -13.08
C VAL A 280 -13.07 -14.45 -12.23
N LEU A 281 -13.42 -14.70 -10.97
CA LEU A 281 -13.77 -13.65 -10.02
C LEU A 281 -12.75 -13.59 -8.89
N GLN A 282 -11.81 -12.64 -9.01
CA GLN A 282 -10.81 -12.40 -7.98
C GLN A 282 -11.44 -11.84 -6.69
N ARG A 283 -10.87 -12.21 -5.54
CA ARG A 283 -11.38 -11.84 -4.20
C ARG A 283 -11.56 -10.34 -3.97
N PRO A 284 -10.67 -9.43 -4.44
CA PRO A 284 -10.89 -7.99 -4.27
C PRO A 284 -12.16 -7.48 -4.95
N LEU A 285 -12.49 -8.00 -6.14
CA LEU A 285 -13.74 -7.66 -6.82
C LEU A 285 -14.91 -8.31 -6.09
N TRP A 286 -14.80 -9.58 -5.68
CA TRP A 286 -15.82 -10.28 -4.90
C TRP A 286 -16.27 -9.48 -3.67
N ARG A 287 -15.33 -9.10 -2.80
CA ARG A 287 -15.61 -8.31 -1.58
C ARG A 287 -16.24 -6.96 -1.91
N ARG A 288 -15.86 -6.32 -3.02
CA ARG A 288 -16.44 -5.06 -3.49
C ARG A 288 -17.91 -5.23 -3.88
N LEU A 289 -18.25 -6.30 -4.61
CA LEU A 289 -19.64 -6.60 -4.96
C LEU A 289 -20.51 -6.82 -3.71
N LEU A 290 -19.99 -7.53 -2.71
CA LEU A 290 -20.68 -7.73 -1.42
C LEU A 290 -20.85 -6.43 -0.63
N THR A 291 -19.90 -5.50 -0.74
CA THR A 291 -20.00 -4.18 -0.07
C THR A 291 -21.06 -3.29 -0.73
N GLU A 292 -21.25 -3.40 -2.04
CA GLU A 292 -22.23 -2.60 -2.80
C GLU A 292 -23.69 -2.97 -2.48
N ILE A 293 -23.94 -4.20 -1.99
CA ILE A 293 -25.28 -4.66 -1.59
C ILE A 293 -25.60 -4.40 -0.11
N LYS A 294 -24.74 -3.64 0.58
CA LYS A 294 -24.85 -3.37 2.02
C LYS A 294 -26.17 -2.69 2.39
N VAL A 295 -26.73 -3.15 3.50
CA VAL A 295 -27.96 -2.62 4.11
C VAL A 295 -27.73 -2.42 5.60
N LYS A 296 -28.48 -1.51 6.22
CA LYS A 296 -28.46 -1.31 7.67
C LYS A 296 -29.59 -2.11 8.31
N SER A 297 -29.27 -2.82 9.39
CA SER A 297 -30.19 -3.48 10.32
C SER A 297 -29.47 -3.65 11.67
N ALA A 298 -30.15 -4.23 12.66
CA ALA A 298 -29.47 -4.78 13.83
C ALA A 298 -28.36 -5.76 13.42
N PRO A 299 -27.24 -5.83 14.16
CA PRO A 299 -26.18 -6.82 13.91
C PRO A 299 -26.68 -8.23 14.23
N LEU A 300 -25.90 -9.22 13.81
CA LEU A 300 -26.10 -10.60 14.28
C LEU A 300 -25.87 -10.65 15.79
N ASP A 301 -26.89 -11.05 16.53
CA ASP A 301 -26.82 -11.20 17.99
C ASP A 301 -26.19 -12.56 18.35
N PRO A 302 -25.02 -12.60 19.03
CA PRO A 302 -24.42 -13.84 19.48
C PRO A 302 -25.34 -14.66 20.40
N ALA A 303 -26.30 -14.04 21.10
CA ALA A 303 -27.27 -14.77 21.94
C ALA A 303 -28.15 -15.74 21.13
N ALA A 304 -28.32 -15.50 19.82
CA ALA A 304 -29.00 -16.44 18.93
C ALA A 304 -28.20 -17.73 18.68
N LEU A 305 -26.94 -17.79 19.13
CA LEU A 305 -26.01 -18.90 18.98
C LEU A 305 -25.60 -19.50 20.33
N GLU A 306 -26.35 -19.21 21.41
CA GLU A 306 -26.02 -19.65 22.77
C GLU A 306 -25.97 -21.18 22.92
N ALA A 307 -26.71 -21.91 22.09
CA ALA A 307 -26.64 -23.37 22.03
C ALA A 307 -25.23 -23.88 21.70
N VAL A 308 -24.41 -23.10 20.98
CA VAL A 308 -23.01 -23.41 20.71
C VAL A 308 -22.16 -23.26 21.96
N ASN A 309 -22.42 -22.24 22.81
CA ASN A 309 -21.73 -22.12 24.11
C ASN A 309 -22.08 -23.31 25.01
N ALA A 310 -23.37 -23.65 25.09
CA ALA A 310 -23.85 -24.78 25.89
C ALA A 310 -23.18 -26.10 25.49
N ARG A 311 -22.91 -26.31 24.19
CA ARG A 311 -22.24 -27.51 23.68
C ARG A 311 -20.81 -27.69 24.20
N PHE A 312 -20.09 -26.59 24.45
CA PHE A 312 -18.69 -26.59 24.88
C PHE A 312 -18.53 -26.19 26.36
N ALA A 313 -19.63 -26.10 27.12
CA ALA A 313 -19.60 -25.50 28.44
C ALA A 313 -18.64 -26.19 29.42
N ALA A 314 -18.71 -27.52 29.50
CA ALA A 314 -17.84 -28.31 30.38
C ALA A 314 -16.36 -28.24 29.97
N ASP A 315 -16.08 -28.26 28.67
CA ASP A 315 -14.71 -28.16 28.13
C ASP A 315 -14.13 -26.76 28.41
N ILE A 316 -14.93 -25.71 28.27
CA ILE A 316 -14.52 -24.33 28.57
C ILE A 316 -14.27 -24.14 30.06
N GLU A 317 -15.11 -24.71 30.94
CA GLU A 317 -14.89 -24.68 32.38
C GLU A 317 -13.55 -25.33 32.74
N ALA A 318 -13.26 -26.50 32.16
CA ALA A 318 -11.99 -27.19 32.35
C ALA A 318 -10.80 -26.37 31.83
N LEU A 319 -10.94 -25.72 30.67
CA LEU A 319 -9.90 -24.85 30.11
C LEU A 319 -9.66 -23.60 30.98
N CYS A 320 -10.71 -22.95 31.49
CA CYS A 320 -10.56 -21.80 32.38
C CYS A 320 -9.83 -22.18 33.68
N ALA A 321 -10.06 -23.40 34.19
CA ALA A 321 -9.31 -23.91 35.34
C ALA A 321 -7.83 -24.20 35.01
N GLN A 322 -7.51 -24.58 33.76
CA GLN A 322 -6.15 -24.86 33.31
C GLN A 322 -5.33 -23.61 32.97
N HIS A 323 -5.97 -22.56 32.44
CA HIS A 323 -5.31 -21.36 31.92
C HIS A 323 -5.62 -20.13 32.80
N PRO A 324 -4.67 -19.66 33.62
CA PRO A 324 -4.90 -18.51 34.51
C PRO A 324 -5.31 -17.21 33.81
N GLY A 325 -4.95 -17.06 32.52
CA GLY A 325 -5.29 -15.90 31.68
C GLY A 325 -6.60 -16.06 30.90
N LEU A 326 -7.32 -17.16 31.09
CA LEU A 326 -8.57 -17.46 30.38
C LEU A 326 -9.76 -17.39 31.34
N GLN A 327 -10.67 -16.48 31.04
CA GLN A 327 -11.94 -16.25 31.71
C GLN A 327 -13.01 -16.05 30.65
N LEU A 328 -13.82 -17.08 30.40
CA LEU A 328 -14.92 -17.04 29.44
C LEU A 328 -16.24 -17.20 30.21
N ASP A 329 -17.07 -16.16 30.19
CA ASP A 329 -18.42 -16.25 30.76
C ASP A 329 -19.38 -16.81 29.71
N ILE A 330 -19.69 -18.10 29.85
CA ILE A 330 -20.63 -18.83 29.00
C ILE A 330 -22.07 -18.83 29.56
N GLY A 331 -22.32 -18.12 30.68
CA GLY A 331 -23.61 -18.04 31.34
C GLY A 331 -24.10 -19.37 31.94
N SER A 332 -25.02 -19.30 32.91
CA SER A 332 -25.80 -20.49 33.30
C SER A 332 -26.79 -20.79 32.18
N ALA A 333 -26.61 -21.89 31.47
CA ALA A 333 -27.42 -22.32 30.33
C ALA A 333 -28.95 -22.16 30.58
N ALA A 334 -29.50 -21.03 30.16
CA ALA A 334 -30.92 -20.81 29.97
C ALA A 334 -31.09 -20.28 28.55
N SER A 335 -31.06 -21.21 27.59
CA SER A 335 -31.45 -20.96 26.21
C SER A 335 -32.79 -20.22 26.21
N THR A 336 -32.85 -19.04 25.59
CA THR A 336 -34.10 -18.32 25.35
C THR A 336 -35.00 -19.04 24.32
N GLY A 337 -34.62 -20.23 23.86
CA GLY A 337 -35.52 -21.18 23.22
C GLY A 337 -35.91 -20.88 21.78
N ALA A 338 -35.40 -19.81 21.16
CA ALA A 338 -35.65 -19.55 19.75
C ALA A 338 -34.64 -20.32 18.87
N PRO A 339 -35.09 -21.18 17.94
CA PRO A 339 -34.20 -21.79 16.97
C PRO A 339 -33.54 -20.72 16.11
N TRP A 340 -32.28 -20.94 15.70
CA TRP A 340 -31.57 -20.04 14.80
C TRP A 340 -32.41 -19.75 13.55
N GLN A 341 -32.56 -18.46 13.24
CA GLN A 341 -33.24 -18.00 12.04
C GLN A 341 -32.39 -16.95 11.33
N GLU A 342 -32.14 -17.16 10.04
CA GLU A 342 -31.46 -16.18 9.21
C GLU A 342 -32.33 -14.91 9.06
N ALA A 343 -31.73 -13.73 9.28
CA ALA A 343 -32.42 -12.46 9.20
C ALA A 343 -32.96 -12.16 7.78
N ASP A 344 -34.11 -11.49 7.69
CA ASP A 344 -34.65 -10.98 6.42
C ASP A 344 -33.61 -10.03 5.77
N PRO A 345 -33.20 -10.26 4.50
CA PRO A 345 -32.27 -9.36 3.80
C PRO A 345 -32.87 -7.99 3.46
N LEU A 346 -34.14 -7.74 3.76
CA LEU A 346 -34.90 -6.51 3.60
C LEU A 346 -35.09 -6.08 2.15
N PHE A 347 -36.14 -5.28 1.93
CA PHE A 347 -36.44 -4.60 0.66
C PHE A 347 -36.58 -5.55 -0.54
N GLY A 348 -37.10 -6.77 -0.31
CA GLY A 348 -37.32 -7.76 -1.36
C GLY A 348 -36.05 -8.19 -2.11
N PHE A 349 -34.90 -8.19 -1.43
CA PHE A 349 -33.60 -8.47 -2.04
C PHE A 349 -33.58 -9.77 -2.86
N ARG A 350 -33.14 -9.66 -4.12
CA ARG A 350 -32.94 -10.78 -5.04
C ARG A 350 -31.53 -10.75 -5.61
N ALA A 351 -30.68 -11.67 -5.15
CA ALA A 351 -29.27 -11.76 -5.54
C ALA A 351 -29.06 -11.87 -7.07
N THR A 352 -29.97 -12.54 -7.79
CA THR A 352 -29.92 -12.69 -9.25
C THR A 352 -30.03 -11.35 -10.00
N GLN A 353 -30.78 -10.37 -9.49
CA GLN A 353 -30.87 -9.04 -10.09
C GLN A 353 -29.55 -8.28 -9.98
N TYR A 354 -28.91 -8.36 -8.81
CA TYR A 354 -27.59 -7.76 -8.59
C TYR A 354 -26.51 -8.47 -9.40
N LEU A 355 -26.57 -9.80 -9.53
CA LEU A 355 -25.67 -10.55 -10.40
C LEU A 355 -25.76 -10.05 -11.85
N MET A 356 -26.97 -9.79 -12.37
CA MET A 356 -27.14 -9.20 -13.70
C MET A 356 -26.54 -7.81 -13.82
N ALA A 357 -26.70 -6.96 -12.81
CA ALA A 357 -26.07 -5.64 -12.77
C ALA A 357 -24.53 -5.72 -12.72
N PHE A 358 -23.98 -6.72 -12.03
CA PHE A 358 -22.54 -6.93 -11.88
C PHE A 358 -21.89 -7.70 -13.03
N ARG A 359 -22.70 -8.33 -13.91
CA ARG A 359 -22.24 -9.22 -14.99
C ARG A 359 -21.09 -8.63 -15.80
N TRP A 360 -21.23 -7.40 -16.26
CA TRP A 360 -20.21 -6.76 -17.11
C TRP A 360 -18.85 -6.61 -16.40
N ARG A 361 -18.84 -6.36 -15.08
CA ARG A 361 -17.63 -6.23 -14.28
C ARG A 361 -16.94 -7.57 -14.09
N ILE A 362 -17.73 -8.61 -13.86
CA ILE A 362 -17.25 -9.99 -13.73
C ILE A 362 -16.64 -10.45 -15.06
N GLU A 363 -17.34 -10.24 -16.18
CA GLU A 363 -16.85 -10.60 -17.52
C GLU A 363 -15.58 -9.83 -17.90
N ARG A 364 -15.52 -8.53 -17.60
CA ARG A 364 -14.33 -7.72 -17.84
C ARG A 364 -13.14 -8.22 -17.01
N ALA A 365 -13.33 -8.44 -15.72
CA ALA A 365 -12.27 -8.97 -14.85
C ALA A 365 -11.79 -10.36 -15.30
N SER A 366 -12.72 -11.19 -15.81
CA SER A 366 -12.40 -12.51 -16.35
C SER A 366 -11.50 -12.42 -17.60
N LYS A 367 -11.81 -11.50 -18.53
CA LYS A 367 -10.97 -11.24 -19.71
C LYS A 367 -9.58 -10.74 -19.32
N GLU A 368 -9.51 -9.84 -18.33
CA GLU A 368 -8.24 -9.31 -17.81
C GLU A 368 -7.39 -10.43 -17.15
N ALA A 369 -8.02 -11.33 -16.39
CA ALA A 369 -7.34 -12.48 -15.77
C ALA A 369 -6.84 -13.49 -16.82
N GLN A 370 -7.66 -13.84 -17.81
CA GLN A 370 -7.27 -14.76 -18.90
C GLN A 370 -6.11 -14.22 -19.73
N ALA A 371 -6.11 -12.92 -20.04
CA ALA A 371 -5.01 -12.28 -20.74
C ALA A 371 -3.70 -12.33 -19.93
N SER A 372 -3.80 -12.26 -18.60
CA SER A 372 -2.65 -12.40 -17.69
C SER A 372 -2.14 -13.84 -17.59
N GLU A 373 -3.02 -14.85 -17.59
CA GLU A 373 -2.63 -16.27 -17.58
C GLU A 373 -2.02 -16.71 -18.91
N GLN A 374 -2.58 -16.28 -20.05
CA GLN A 374 -2.01 -16.55 -21.38
C GLN A 374 -0.62 -15.91 -21.56
N ALA A 375 -0.38 -14.76 -20.95
CA ALA A 375 0.94 -14.12 -20.92
C ALA A 375 1.95 -14.83 -19.98
N ALA A 376 1.49 -15.75 -19.13
CA ALA A 376 2.30 -16.43 -18.11
C ALA A 376 2.63 -17.90 -18.47
N LEU A 377 2.06 -18.46 -19.54
CA LEU A 377 2.40 -19.80 -20.01
C LEU A 377 3.77 -19.80 -20.71
N PRO A 378 4.70 -20.74 -20.38
CA PRO A 378 5.92 -20.93 -21.14
C PRO A 378 5.55 -21.41 -22.55
N VAL A 379 6.13 -20.77 -23.57
CA VAL A 379 5.97 -21.17 -24.97
C VAL A 379 6.60 -22.56 -25.14
N SER A 380 5.79 -23.59 -25.38
CA SER A 380 6.29 -24.89 -25.83
C SER A 380 7.03 -24.75 -27.16
N PRO A 381 8.13 -25.49 -27.38
CA PRO A 381 8.96 -25.33 -28.56
C PRO A 381 8.19 -25.78 -29.82
N ALA A 382 8.11 -24.89 -30.81
CA ALA A 382 7.69 -25.27 -32.15
C ALA A 382 8.81 -26.08 -32.84
N PRO A 383 8.49 -26.98 -33.80
CA PRO A 383 9.46 -27.87 -34.40
C PRO A 383 10.50 -27.11 -35.23
N GLU A 384 11.69 -27.71 -35.30
CA GLU A 384 12.92 -27.21 -35.93
C GLU A 384 12.70 -26.39 -37.21
N ALA A 385 13.12 -25.12 -37.16
CA ALA A 385 13.44 -24.34 -38.35
C ALA A 385 14.86 -23.76 -38.20
N ALA A 386 15.63 -23.96 -39.26
CA ALA A 386 17.03 -23.65 -39.56
C ALA A 386 17.73 -22.50 -38.78
N PRO A 387 19.06 -22.60 -38.57
CA PRO A 387 19.80 -21.73 -37.65
C PRO A 387 19.81 -20.30 -38.18
N LYS A 388 19.25 -19.36 -37.41
CA LYS A 388 19.50 -17.93 -37.58
C LYS A 388 20.41 -17.44 -36.46
N ALA A 389 21.33 -16.59 -36.87
CA ALA A 389 22.52 -16.11 -36.19
C ALA A 389 22.36 -15.84 -34.68
N ALA A 390 23.42 -16.17 -33.94
CA ALA A 390 23.57 -15.98 -32.50
C ALA A 390 23.12 -14.57 -32.05
N PRO A 391 22.28 -14.46 -31.01
CA PRO A 391 21.99 -13.17 -30.41
C PRO A 391 23.25 -12.64 -29.73
N LYS A 392 23.56 -11.36 -29.98
CA LYS A 392 24.61 -10.63 -29.28
C LYS A 392 24.40 -10.69 -27.77
N ALA A 393 25.49 -10.84 -27.04
CA ALA A 393 25.59 -10.99 -25.60
C ALA A 393 24.58 -10.10 -24.82
N ALA A 394 23.85 -10.74 -23.90
CA ALA A 394 23.01 -10.07 -22.93
C ALA A 394 23.87 -9.18 -22.01
N PRO A 395 23.39 -8.00 -21.59
CA PRO A 395 24.08 -7.22 -20.57
C PRO A 395 24.08 -7.99 -19.25
N THR A 396 25.25 -8.02 -18.61
CA THR A 396 25.55 -8.62 -17.31
C THR A 396 24.47 -8.32 -16.28
N THR A 397 23.83 -9.37 -15.76
CA THR A 397 22.96 -9.33 -14.56
C THR A 397 23.76 -8.82 -13.36
N ALA A 398 23.18 -7.91 -12.58
CA ALA A 398 23.83 -7.47 -11.33
C ALA A 398 24.00 -8.68 -10.38
N PRO A 399 25.18 -8.90 -9.77
CA PRO A 399 25.35 -9.92 -8.75
C PRO A 399 24.48 -9.57 -7.52
N GLY A 400 23.65 -10.52 -7.05
CA GLY A 400 22.94 -10.40 -5.77
C GLY A 400 21.44 -10.05 -5.79
N LEU A 401 20.74 -10.11 -6.93
CA LEU A 401 19.29 -9.97 -6.95
C LEU A 401 18.59 -11.11 -6.17
N PRO A 402 17.61 -10.80 -5.29
CA PRO A 402 16.83 -11.84 -4.61
C PRO A 402 16.14 -12.77 -5.63
N PRO A 403 16.04 -14.09 -5.37
CA PRO A 403 15.50 -15.06 -6.34
C PRO A 403 14.10 -14.70 -6.89
N HIS A 404 13.23 -14.16 -6.02
CA HIS A 404 11.89 -13.75 -6.40
C HIS A 404 11.88 -12.53 -7.36
N VAL A 405 12.89 -11.66 -7.29
CA VAL A 405 13.07 -10.53 -8.23
C VAL A 405 13.59 -11.07 -9.57
N ALA A 406 14.56 -11.98 -9.54
CA ALA A 406 15.09 -12.61 -10.75
C ALA A 406 14.01 -13.35 -11.54
N GLN A 407 13.09 -14.06 -10.86
CA GLN A 407 11.95 -14.71 -11.50
C GLN A 407 11.01 -13.70 -12.20
N LYS A 408 10.72 -12.57 -11.55
CA LYS A 408 9.92 -11.49 -12.15
C LYS A 408 10.61 -10.83 -13.33
N LEU A 409 11.93 -10.67 -13.27
CA LEU A 409 12.72 -10.12 -14.36
C LEU A 409 12.65 -11.01 -15.60
N ALA A 410 12.77 -12.33 -15.43
CA ALA A 410 12.60 -13.30 -16.52
C ALA A 410 11.22 -13.18 -17.17
N GLY A 411 10.15 -13.08 -16.36
CA GLY A 411 8.79 -12.89 -16.87
C GLY A 411 8.50 -11.51 -17.49
N LEU A 412 9.37 -10.51 -17.27
CA LEU A 412 9.22 -9.18 -17.85
C LEU A 412 9.72 -9.12 -19.30
N GLN A 413 10.69 -9.96 -19.65
CA GLN A 413 11.26 -10.02 -21.01
C GLN A 413 10.19 -10.43 -22.01
N GLY A 414 10.03 -9.66 -23.10
CA GLY A 414 8.99 -9.87 -24.11
C GLY A 414 7.56 -9.47 -23.68
N SER A 415 7.37 -9.04 -22.43
CA SER A 415 6.07 -8.54 -21.96
C SER A 415 5.82 -7.09 -22.40
N PRO A 416 4.54 -6.65 -22.50
CA PRO A 416 4.21 -5.24 -22.78
C PRO A 416 4.54 -4.31 -21.59
N TRP A 417 5.12 -4.84 -20.52
CA TRP A 417 5.48 -4.11 -19.31
C TRP A 417 6.97 -3.77 -19.25
N LEU A 418 7.76 -4.26 -20.20
CA LEU A 418 9.19 -3.96 -20.29
C LEU A 418 9.40 -2.45 -20.54
N PRO A 419 10.20 -1.77 -19.71
CA PRO A 419 10.41 -0.34 -19.88
C PRO A 419 11.32 -0.03 -21.08
N HIS A 420 11.02 1.02 -21.83
CA HIS A 420 11.78 1.44 -23.01
C HIS A 420 11.58 2.93 -23.36
N ASN A 421 12.42 3.47 -24.25
CA ASN A 421 12.36 4.88 -24.68
C ASN A 421 11.69 5.12 -26.04
N ASN A 422 11.18 4.07 -26.71
CA ASN A 422 10.59 4.18 -28.06
C ASN A 422 9.18 4.85 -28.10
N HIS A 423 8.89 5.76 -27.19
CA HIS A 423 7.60 6.49 -27.11
C HIS A 423 7.84 7.99 -27.21
N GLY A 424 6.99 8.76 -27.88
CA GLY A 424 7.19 10.22 -28.08
C GLY A 424 8.16 10.55 -29.20
N THR A 425 8.27 11.84 -29.56
CA THR A 425 8.98 12.30 -30.77
C THR A 425 10.28 13.04 -30.49
N LEU A 426 10.50 13.50 -29.27
CA LEU A 426 11.66 14.33 -28.90
C LEU A 426 12.91 13.48 -28.60
N ASP A 427 14.05 13.94 -29.12
CA ASP A 427 15.38 13.49 -28.65
C ASP A 427 15.72 14.26 -27.36
N GLU A 428 15.44 13.62 -26.23
CA GLU A 428 15.63 14.20 -24.90
C GLU A 428 17.11 14.21 -24.46
N ALA A 429 17.98 13.44 -25.12
CA ALA A 429 19.38 13.29 -24.72
C ALA A 429 20.32 14.26 -25.48
N ALA A 430 19.86 14.81 -26.60
CA ALA A 430 20.62 15.80 -27.36
C ALA A 430 20.50 17.19 -26.72
N PRO A 431 21.63 17.92 -26.56
CA PRO A 431 21.58 19.35 -26.24
C PRO A 431 20.81 20.11 -27.32
N ALA A 432 20.00 21.07 -26.90
CA ALA A 432 19.27 21.96 -27.79
C ALA A 432 19.53 23.42 -27.39
N PRO A 433 19.29 24.40 -28.28
CA PRO A 433 19.49 25.81 -27.95
C PRO A 433 18.69 26.23 -26.72
N ASP A 434 19.31 27.05 -25.89
CA ASP A 434 18.67 27.66 -24.73
C ASP A 434 17.40 28.42 -25.12
N TYR A 435 16.43 28.45 -24.21
CA TYR A 435 15.25 29.28 -24.37
C TYR A 435 15.62 30.75 -24.15
N THR A 436 14.99 31.62 -24.95
CA THR A 436 15.18 33.05 -24.76
C THR A 436 14.46 33.50 -23.48
N PRO A 437 14.95 34.57 -22.82
CA PRO A 437 14.21 35.19 -21.72
C PRO A 437 12.79 35.55 -22.17
N ALA A 438 11.80 35.10 -21.41
CA ALA A 438 10.41 35.47 -21.62
C ALA A 438 10.05 36.62 -20.67
N PRO A 439 9.49 37.75 -21.15
CA PRO A 439 8.98 38.79 -20.27
C PRO A 439 7.82 38.22 -19.45
N ARG A 440 7.60 38.75 -18.25
CA ARG A 440 6.42 38.35 -17.49
C ARG A 440 5.14 38.76 -18.22
N PRO A 441 4.09 37.92 -18.16
CA PRO A 441 2.74 38.33 -18.56
C PRO A 441 2.36 39.68 -17.96
N ALA A 442 1.71 40.54 -18.73
CA ALA A 442 1.11 41.76 -18.19
C ALA A 442 -0.01 41.38 -17.19
N GLU A 443 -0.31 42.25 -16.22
CA GLU A 443 -1.35 42.03 -15.20
C GLU A 443 -2.75 41.73 -15.77
N THR A 444 -2.98 41.97 -17.07
CA THR A 444 -4.23 41.73 -17.79
C THR A 444 -4.37 40.32 -18.40
N GLN A 445 -3.43 39.40 -18.16
CA GLN A 445 -3.50 38.00 -18.63
C GLN A 445 -4.01 37.05 -17.53
N ASP A 446 -4.47 35.85 -17.94
CA ASP A 446 -4.88 34.76 -17.03
C ASP A 446 -3.85 34.53 -15.92
N ARG A 447 -4.27 34.69 -14.65
CA ARG A 447 -3.44 34.55 -13.45
C ARG A 447 -3.20 33.08 -13.13
N ARG A 448 -1.93 32.65 -13.13
CA ARG A 448 -1.51 31.27 -12.86
C ARG A 448 -0.87 31.16 -11.48
N VAL A 449 -1.43 30.31 -10.63
CA VAL A 449 -1.00 30.17 -9.24
C VAL A 449 -0.57 28.73 -8.94
N ILE A 450 0.60 28.59 -8.33
CA ILE A 450 1.05 27.31 -7.77
C ILE A 450 0.76 27.23 -6.28
N LEU A 451 0.24 26.09 -5.85
CA LEU A 451 0.00 25.69 -4.47
C LEU A 451 1.06 24.67 -4.05
N GLY A 452 1.65 24.84 -2.86
CA GLY A 452 2.65 23.90 -2.35
C GLY A 452 2.63 23.76 -0.83
N CYS A 453 3.12 22.61 -0.35
CA CYS A 453 3.35 22.36 1.07
C CYS A 453 4.81 21.99 1.30
N MET A 454 5.47 22.64 2.26
CA MET A 454 6.90 22.45 2.51
C MET A 454 7.15 22.08 3.98
N LYS A 455 8.20 21.28 4.19
CA LYS A 455 8.81 20.99 5.49
C LYS A 455 10.28 20.70 5.29
N ASN A 456 11.15 21.53 5.83
CA ASN A 456 12.60 21.42 5.74
C ASN A 456 13.13 21.32 4.29
N GLU A 457 12.82 22.33 3.46
CA GLU A 457 13.17 22.41 2.04
C GLU A 457 14.01 23.64 1.68
N ALA A 458 14.57 24.35 2.67
CA ALA A 458 15.22 25.65 2.51
C ALA A 458 16.19 25.76 1.30
N PRO A 459 17.07 24.78 1.01
CA PRO A 459 18.01 24.87 -0.11
C PRO A 459 17.36 24.93 -1.50
N TYR A 460 16.10 24.52 -1.63
CA TYR A 460 15.46 24.30 -2.93
C TYR A 460 14.42 25.36 -3.29
N ILE A 461 14.00 26.19 -2.33
CA ILE A 461 12.91 27.15 -2.49
C ILE A 461 13.23 28.20 -3.55
N VAL A 462 14.43 28.79 -3.49
CA VAL A 462 14.81 29.91 -4.37
C VAL A 462 14.84 29.46 -5.84
N GLU A 463 15.47 28.31 -6.13
CA GLU A 463 15.48 27.74 -7.49
C GLU A 463 14.05 27.43 -7.96
N TRP A 464 13.26 26.77 -7.12
CA TRP A 464 11.94 26.31 -7.50
C TRP A 464 10.99 27.48 -7.81
N ILE A 465 11.02 28.54 -6.98
CA ILE A 465 10.28 29.78 -7.23
C ILE A 465 10.80 30.49 -8.50
N ALA A 466 12.12 30.63 -8.64
CA ALA A 466 12.72 31.29 -9.79
C ALA A 466 12.39 30.58 -11.12
N TYR A 467 12.49 29.26 -11.14
CA TYR A 467 12.18 28.44 -12.32
C TYR A 467 10.74 28.63 -12.77
N HIS A 468 9.78 28.46 -11.85
CA HIS A 468 8.37 28.52 -12.20
C HIS A 468 7.96 29.94 -12.63
N ARG A 469 8.56 30.99 -12.05
CA ARG A 469 8.39 32.37 -12.53
C ARG A 469 8.93 32.58 -13.93
N ALA A 470 10.10 32.01 -14.23
CA ALA A 470 10.75 32.15 -15.53
C ALA A 470 9.97 31.45 -16.68
N ILE A 471 9.12 30.47 -16.37
CA ILE A 471 8.24 29.82 -17.35
C ILE A 471 6.82 30.42 -17.41
N GLY A 472 6.54 31.46 -16.62
CA GLY A 472 5.30 32.23 -16.68
C GLY A 472 4.27 31.96 -15.58
N VAL A 473 4.69 31.51 -14.38
CA VAL A 473 3.82 31.47 -13.19
C VAL A 473 3.84 32.83 -12.49
N ASP A 474 2.65 33.34 -12.14
CA ASP A 474 2.48 34.69 -11.62
C ASP A 474 2.65 34.76 -10.09
N ASP A 475 2.05 33.80 -9.38
CA ASP A 475 1.99 33.82 -7.92
C ASP A 475 2.06 32.41 -7.31
N PHE A 476 2.32 32.36 -6.01
CA PHE A 476 2.45 31.11 -5.25
C PHE A 476 1.73 31.24 -3.92
N LEU A 477 1.06 30.17 -3.50
CA LEU A 477 0.55 30.02 -2.14
C LEU A 477 1.19 28.80 -1.50
N ILE A 478 2.13 29.05 -0.59
CA ILE A 478 2.93 28.02 0.06
C ILE A 478 2.55 27.90 1.53
N TYR A 479 2.33 26.66 1.96
CA TYR A 479 2.11 26.30 3.36
C TYR A 479 3.36 25.63 3.93
N SER A 480 3.87 26.10 5.08
CA SER A 480 4.98 25.44 5.80
C SER A 480 4.47 24.60 6.97
N ASN A 481 5.16 23.51 7.32
CA ASN A 481 4.81 22.66 8.47
C ASN A 481 6.05 22.42 9.34
N ASP A 482 6.07 22.95 10.57
CA ASP A 482 7.07 22.67 11.61
C ASP A 482 8.51 22.63 11.06
N CYS A 483 8.98 23.75 10.49
CA CYS A 483 10.29 23.81 9.84
C CYS A 483 11.41 24.13 10.85
N GLU A 484 12.55 23.47 10.68
CA GLU A 484 13.74 23.60 11.53
C GLU A 484 14.95 24.19 10.78
N ASP A 485 14.89 24.24 9.44
CA ASP A 485 16.01 24.62 8.57
C ASP A 485 15.93 26.07 8.02
N GLY A 486 14.93 26.83 8.47
CA GLY A 486 14.65 28.19 7.98
C GLY A 486 13.79 28.27 6.71
N THR A 487 13.13 27.18 6.30
CA THR A 487 12.15 27.18 5.20
C THR A 487 11.11 28.29 5.37
N ASP A 488 10.51 28.39 6.56
CA ASP A 488 9.50 29.40 6.92
C ASP A 488 10.07 30.82 6.84
N ALA A 489 11.32 31.03 7.30
CA ALA A 489 11.98 32.34 7.23
C ALA A 489 12.22 32.79 5.78
N ILE A 490 12.64 31.87 4.90
CA ILE A 490 12.80 32.13 3.47
C ILE A 490 11.44 32.49 2.84
N LEU A 491 10.40 31.72 3.13
CA LEU A 491 9.04 31.97 2.61
C LEU A 491 8.48 33.30 3.11
N ASN A 492 8.67 33.64 4.38
CA ASN A 492 8.29 34.93 4.95
C ASN A 492 9.03 36.10 4.28
N ARG A 493 10.33 35.94 3.98
CA ARG A 493 11.10 36.97 3.27
C ARG A 493 10.61 37.15 1.84
N LEU A 494 10.38 36.06 1.11
CA LEU A 494 9.81 36.10 -0.24
C LEU A 494 8.40 36.73 -0.26
N GLN A 495 7.58 36.49 0.77
CA GLN A 495 6.30 37.17 0.93
C GLN A 495 6.47 38.68 1.15
N ALA A 496 7.39 39.10 2.03
CA ALA A 496 7.67 40.52 2.26
C ALA A 496 8.21 41.23 0.99
N MET A 497 8.89 40.49 0.11
CA MET A 497 9.33 40.96 -1.21
C MET A 497 8.22 40.98 -2.27
N GLY A 498 7.00 40.54 -1.94
CA GLY A 498 5.88 40.44 -2.89
C GLY A 498 6.05 39.34 -3.94
N VAL A 499 6.84 38.30 -3.66
CA VAL A 499 7.12 37.22 -4.61
C VAL A 499 6.13 36.06 -4.50
N LEU A 500 5.60 35.81 -3.29
CA LEU A 500 4.64 34.74 -2.99
C LEU A 500 3.76 35.07 -1.79
N GLN A 501 2.78 34.22 -1.51
CA GLN A 501 2.01 34.18 -0.27
C GLN A 501 2.39 32.96 0.57
N HIS A 502 2.63 33.17 1.86
CA HIS A 502 3.03 32.15 2.82
C HIS A 502 2.00 31.99 3.94
N ARG A 503 1.73 30.75 4.35
CA ARG A 503 0.88 30.42 5.50
C ARG A 503 1.58 29.38 6.38
N ASP A 504 1.53 29.61 7.69
CA ASP A 504 1.94 28.59 8.64
C ASP A 504 0.82 27.54 8.78
N ASN A 505 1.15 26.27 8.56
CA ASN A 505 0.26 25.13 8.65
C ASN A 505 0.64 24.17 9.78
N SER A 506 1.50 24.59 10.70
CA SER A 506 2.04 23.77 11.78
C SER A 506 0.95 23.28 12.77
N ALA A 507 -0.11 24.06 12.97
CA ALA A 507 -1.24 23.71 13.83
C ALA A 507 -2.31 22.82 13.16
N TRP A 508 -1.92 22.02 12.17
CA TRP A 508 -2.85 21.15 11.43
C TRP A 508 -3.37 19.99 12.29
N SER A 509 -4.57 19.52 11.96
CA SER A 509 -5.20 18.34 12.59
C SER A 509 -5.80 17.42 11.53
N GLY A 510 -5.92 16.12 11.83
CA GLY A 510 -6.51 15.12 10.95
C GLY A 510 -5.46 14.13 10.42
N SER A 511 -5.68 13.58 9.22
CA SER A 511 -4.83 12.49 8.69
C SER A 511 -3.72 12.95 7.74
N SER A 512 -3.72 14.21 7.27
CA SER A 512 -2.67 14.73 6.39
C SER A 512 -2.56 16.27 6.46
N PRO A 513 -1.37 16.83 6.74
CA PRO A 513 -1.15 18.28 6.74
C PRO A 513 -1.41 18.89 5.37
N GLN A 514 -1.03 18.18 4.31
CA GLN A 514 -1.21 18.63 2.94
C GLN A 514 -2.69 18.74 2.54
N GLN A 515 -3.51 17.78 2.95
CA GLN A 515 -4.95 17.86 2.67
C GLN A 515 -5.61 18.98 3.47
N HIS A 516 -5.14 19.24 4.70
CA HIS A 516 -5.59 20.38 5.50
C HIS A 516 -5.26 21.71 4.81
N ALA A 517 -4.02 21.90 4.34
CA ALA A 517 -3.62 23.09 3.59
C ALA A 517 -4.44 23.28 2.30
N LEU A 518 -4.68 22.22 1.52
CA LEU A 518 -5.49 22.28 0.30
C LEU A 518 -6.97 22.60 0.54
N ASP A 519 -7.52 22.15 1.67
CA ASP A 519 -8.89 22.49 2.06
C ASP A 519 -8.99 23.95 2.55
N ALA A 520 -7.96 24.46 3.24
CA ALA A 520 -7.87 25.88 3.60
C ALA A 520 -7.70 26.78 2.37
N ALA A 521 -6.82 26.39 1.44
CA ALA A 521 -6.48 27.16 0.24
C ALA A 521 -7.68 27.47 -0.66
N GLN A 522 -8.73 26.64 -0.67
CA GLN A 522 -9.96 26.91 -1.44
C GLN A 522 -10.66 28.23 -1.07
N ASN A 523 -10.40 28.74 0.14
CA ASN A 523 -10.99 29.97 0.63
C ASN A 523 -10.07 31.19 0.51
N GLU A 524 -8.82 31.01 0.08
CA GLU A 524 -7.86 32.09 -0.06
C GLU A 524 -8.26 33.01 -1.24
N PRO A 525 -8.24 34.34 -1.06
CA PRO A 525 -8.57 35.28 -2.13
C PRO A 525 -7.72 35.07 -3.38
N LEU A 526 -6.43 34.77 -3.20
CA LEU A 526 -5.50 34.48 -4.29
C LEU A 526 -5.96 33.29 -5.14
N VAL A 527 -6.41 32.21 -4.49
CA VAL A 527 -6.86 30.99 -5.18
C VAL A 527 -8.18 31.22 -5.90
N ARG A 528 -9.09 31.98 -5.30
CA ARG A 528 -10.39 32.32 -5.92
C ARG A 528 -10.25 33.25 -7.12
N ALA A 529 -9.22 34.09 -7.13
CA ALA A 529 -8.93 35.04 -8.21
C ALA A 529 -7.95 34.48 -9.27
N ALA A 530 -7.48 33.24 -9.12
CA ALA A 530 -6.63 32.60 -10.11
C ALA A 530 -7.45 32.05 -11.28
N ASP A 531 -6.94 32.14 -12.50
CA ASP A 531 -7.53 31.51 -13.69
C ASP A 531 -7.01 30.08 -13.87
N TRP A 532 -5.76 29.84 -13.47
CA TRP A 532 -5.11 28.53 -13.50
C TRP A 532 -4.50 28.18 -12.15
N LEU A 533 -4.69 26.93 -11.73
CA LEU A 533 -4.19 26.39 -10.48
C LEU A 533 -3.38 25.13 -10.73
N LEU A 534 -2.26 24.99 -10.01
CA LEU A 534 -1.45 23.78 -10.00
C LEU A 534 -0.98 23.51 -8.58
N HIS A 535 -1.24 22.31 -8.06
CA HIS A 535 -0.60 21.86 -6.83
C HIS A 535 0.58 20.94 -7.17
N ILE A 536 1.80 21.33 -6.81
CA ILE A 536 3.02 20.54 -7.01
C ILE A 536 3.94 20.65 -5.79
N ASP A 537 4.77 19.62 -5.62
CA ASP A 537 5.75 19.52 -4.55
C ASP A 537 7.08 20.23 -4.97
N VAL A 538 7.92 20.65 -4.02
CA VAL A 538 9.16 21.43 -4.31
C VAL A 538 10.25 20.61 -5.02
N ASP A 539 10.07 19.30 -5.12
CA ASP A 539 10.90 18.41 -5.93
C ASP A 539 10.27 18.10 -7.30
N GLU A 540 9.25 18.84 -7.71
CA GLU A 540 8.57 18.72 -9.00
C GLU A 540 8.71 19.99 -9.83
N PHE A 541 9.10 19.85 -11.09
CA PHE A 541 9.35 20.96 -12.03
C PHE A 541 8.57 20.77 -13.32
N VAL A 542 7.75 21.76 -13.69
CA VAL A 542 6.97 21.74 -14.94
C VAL A 542 7.91 21.95 -16.13
N ASN A 543 8.17 20.92 -16.90
CA ASN A 543 9.03 20.97 -18.07
C ASN A 543 8.18 21.11 -19.34
N ILE A 544 8.03 22.35 -19.82
CA ILE A 544 7.30 22.67 -21.05
C ILE A 544 8.25 22.53 -22.23
N ARG A 545 7.84 21.75 -23.22
CA ARG A 545 8.73 21.32 -24.32
C ARG A 545 8.32 21.80 -25.70
N THR A 546 7.24 22.59 -25.75
CA THR A 546 6.77 23.29 -26.93
C THR A 546 7.18 24.77 -26.91
N GLY A 547 7.24 25.39 -28.08
CA GLY A 547 7.55 26.82 -28.25
C GLY A 547 8.85 27.25 -27.55
N ASN A 548 8.79 28.35 -26.81
CA ASN A 548 9.88 28.86 -25.96
C ASN A 548 9.83 28.32 -24.51
N GLY A 549 9.14 27.20 -24.30
CA GLY A 549 9.05 26.52 -23.01
C GLY A 549 8.27 27.32 -21.95
N THR A 550 7.28 28.13 -22.35
CA THR A 550 6.47 28.94 -21.43
C THR A 550 5.04 28.40 -21.30
N LEU A 551 4.33 28.77 -20.23
CA LEU A 551 2.91 28.41 -20.07
C LEU A 551 2.06 28.96 -21.22
N ASP A 552 2.40 30.12 -21.77
CA ASP A 552 1.72 30.68 -22.95
C ASP A 552 1.86 29.78 -24.17
N ASP A 553 3.07 29.26 -24.42
CA ASP A 553 3.31 28.30 -25.50
C ASP A 553 2.53 26.99 -25.29
N LEU A 554 2.40 26.54 -24.04
CA LEU A 554 1.63 25.35 -23.70
C LEU A 554 0.13 25.56 -23.97
N PHE A 555 -0.43 26.69 -23.53
CA PHE A 555 -1.83 27.03 -23.78
C PHE A 555 -2.11 27.24 -25.26
N ALA A 556 -1.19 27.88 -25.99
CA ALA A 556 -1.31 28.05 -27.44
C ALA A 556 -1.26 26.71 -28.20
N ALA A 557 -0.49 25.72 -27.71
CA ALA A 557 -0.39 24.40 -28.32
C ALA A 557 -1.63 23.52 -28.07
N ALA A 558 -2.43 23.81 -27.04
CA ALA A 558 -3.66 23.08 -26.71
C ALA A 558 -4.74 24.03 -26.16
N PRO A 559 -5.30 24.92 -27.00
CA PRO A 559 -6.16 26.02 -26.55
C PRO A 559 -7.49 25.55 -25.95
N GLU A 560 -7.97 24.38 -26.37
CA GLU A 560 -9.23 23.78 -25.89
C GLU A 560 -9.09 23.08 -24.53
N ALA A 561 -7.87 22.93 -24.01
CA ALA A 561 -7.65 22.25 -22.75
C ALA A 561 -8.11 23.13 -21.57
N SER A 562 -8.90 22.55 -20.67
CA SER A 562 -9.13 23.13 -19.35
C SER A 562 -8.29 22.43 -18.27
N HIS A 563 -7.75 21.25 -18.56
CA HIS A 563 -6.93 20.49 -17.62
C HIS A 563 -5.77 19.79 -18.34
N PHE A 564 -4.54 20.03 -17.89
CA PHE A 564 -3.35 19.30 -18.35
C PHE A 564 -2.93 18.29 -17.29
N ALA A 565 -2.96 17.01 -17.62
CA ALA A 565 -2.37 15.95 -16.81
C ALA A 565 -0.85 15.94 -17.05
N LEU A 566 -0.11 16.57 -16.12
CA LEU A 566 1.34 16.66 -16.15
C LEU A 566 1.92 15.34 -15.65
N THR A 567 2.11 14.39 -16.57
CA THR A 567 2.66 13.07 -16.26
C THR A 567 4.06 13.20 -15.66
N TRP A 568 4.30 12.51 -14.55
CA TRP A 568 5.61 12.44 -13.94
C TRP A 568 6.64 11.78 -14.87
N ARG A 569 7.83 12.37 -14.88
CA ARG A 569 9.06 11.70 -15.28
C ARG A 569 9.96 11.63 -14.07
N LEU A 570 10.19 10.42 -13.54
CA LEU A 570 10.98 10.23 -12.31
C LEU A 570 12.47 10.33 -12.64
N PHE A 571 13.20 11.22 -11.95
CA PHE A 571 14.63 11.39 -12.06
C PHE A 571 15.33 10.73 -10.87
N GLY A 572 16.38 9.96 -11.15
CA GLY A 572 17.23 9.35 -10.13
C GLY A 572 18.32 10.28 -9.64
N HIS A 573 19.09 9.83 -8.65
CA HIS A 573 20.17 10.62 -8.08
C HIS A 573 21.37 10.79 -9.03
N GLY A 574 21.45 10.00 -10.11
CA GLY A 574 22.49 10.13 -11.15
C GLY A 574 23.92 9.99 -10.63
N GLY A 575 24.14 9.28 -9.52
CA GLY A 575 25.45 9.19 -8.86
C GLY A 575 25.84 10.41 -8.01
N VAL A 576 24.99 11.44 -7.93
CA VAL A 576 25.25 12.64 -7.11
C VAL A 576 25.07 12.29 -5.63
N ARG A 577 26.17 12.31 -4.90
CA ARG A 577 26.19 11.94 -3.47
C ARG A 577 25.97 13.13 -2.56
N ALA A 578 26.73 14.20 -2.78
CA ALA A 578 26.79 15.34 -1.89
C ALA A 578 25.68 16.37 -2.15
N LEU A 579 25.28 17.10 -1.12
CA LEU A 579 24.49 18.32 -1.27
C LEU A 579 25.31 19.42 -1.97
N SER A 580 24.68 20.13 -2.91
CA SER A 580 25.28 21.21 -3.70
C SER A 580 24.29 22.36 -3.85
N ASP A 581 24.81 23.58 -3.99
CA ASP A 581 24.02 24.79 -4.30
C ASP A 581 23.81 24.97 -5.82
N ALA A 582 24.27 24.03 -6.64
CA ALA A 582 23.97 24.05 -8.06
C ALA A 582 22.46 23.83 -8.28
N PRO A 583 21.86 24.39 -9.35
CA PRO A 583 20.45 24.12 -9.66
C PRO A 583 20.17 22.62 -9.83
N VAL A 584 19.12 22.11 -9.19
CA VAL A 584 18.59 20.74 -9.35
C VAL A 584 18.45 20.40 -10.83
N ILE A 585 17.87 21.29 -11.64
CA ILE A 585 17.66 20.99 -13.07
C ILE A 585 18.98 20.86 -13.85
N ALA A 586 20.09 21.42 -13.35
CA ALA A 586 21.43 21.27 -13.92
C ALA A 586 22.11 19.95 -13.52
N GLN A 587 21.80 19.45 -12.31
CA GLN A 587 22.51 18.35 -11.69
C GLN A 587 21.98 16.97 -12.11
N PHE A 588 20.66 16.83 -12.31
CA PHE A 588 20.02 15.52 -12.46
C PHE A 588 19.44 15.36 -13.87
N SER A 589 20.10 14.57 -14.71
CA SER A 589 19.64 14.25 -16.08
C SER A 589 19.19 12.80 -16.28
N ASP A 590 19.53 11.90 -15.36
CA ASP A 590 19.19 10.49 -15.46
C ASP A 590 17.76 10.25 -14.95
N CYS A 591 16.95 9.59 -15.77
CA CYS A 591 15.53 9.43 -15.49
C CYS A 591 14.98 8.08 -15.94
N ALA A 592 13.73 7.83 -15.54
CA ALA A 592 12.98 6.64 -15.95
C ALA A 592 12.81 6.61 -17.48
N PRO A 593 12.68 5.43 -18.10
CA PRO A 593 12.28 5.37 -19.49
C PRO A 593 10.89 5.97 -19.74
N ARG A 594 10.67 6.59 -20.92
CA ARG A 594 9.36 7.20 -21.29
C ARG A 594 8.22 6.22 -21.11
N TYR A 595 8.41 5.00 -21.60
CA TYR A 595 7.47 3.92 -21.39
C TYR A 595 7.95 3.11 -20.19
N SER A 596 7.29 3.31 -19.03
CA SER A 596 7.54 2.54 -17.81
C SER A 596 6.21 2.31 -17.08
N PRO A 597 5.41 1.31 -17.49
CA PRO A 597 4.04 1.10 -16.98
C PRO A 597 3.97 0.59 -15.52
N LYS A 598 5.11 0.12 -15.01
CA LYS A 598 5.25 -0.44 -13.66
C LYS A 598 6.48 0.18 -12.98
N PRO A 599 6.48 0.30 -11.64
CA PRO A 599 5.28 0.31 -10.80
C PRO A 599 4.32 1.42 -11.22
N HIS A 600 3.02 1.30 -10.97
CA HIS A 600 2.02 2.26 -11.49
C HIS A 600 2.24 3.72 -11.06
N THR A 601 3.07 3.95 -10.04
CA THR A 601 3.47 5.28 -9.57
C THR A 601 4.32 6.05 -10.58
N THR A 602 5.03 5.39 -11.51
CA THR A 602 5.83 6.06 -12.54
C THR A 602 5.00 6.93 -13.49
N TRP A 603 3.72 6.61 -13.66
CA TRP A 603 2.79 7.34 -14.52
C TRP A 603 1.74 8.12 -13.73
N GLY A 604 1.98 8.38 -12.44
CA GLY A 604 1.20 9.38 -11.73
C GLY A 604 1.34 10.76 -12.39
N PHE A 605 0.35 11.62 -12.17
CA PHE A 605 0.39 13.00 -12.67
C PHE A 605 -0.07 13.99 -11.60
N LYS A 606 0.30 15.24 -11.80
CA LYS A 606 -0.36 16.41 -11.19
C LYS A 606 -1.14 17.14 -12.26
N THR A 607 -2.10 17.97 -11.86
CA THR A 607 -2.98 18.64 -12.81
C THR A 607 -2.78 20.14 -12.76
N LEU A 608 -2.43 20.74 -13.91
CA LEU A 608 -2.62 22.17 -14.14
C LEU A 608 -4.05 22.36 -14.63
N MET A 609 -4.89 23.00 -13.82
CA MET A 609 -6.33 23.08 -14.04
C MET A 609 -6.80 24.51 -14.19
N ARG A 610 -7.77 24.73 -15.07
CA ARG A 610 -8.54 25.97 -15.14
C ARG A 610 -9.44 26.05 -13.91
N ASN A 611 -9.50 27.22 -13.29
CA ASN A 611 -10.26 27.48 -12.08
C ASN A 611 -11.69 27.96 -12.41
N ASP A 612 -12.39 27.22 -13.26
CA ASP A 612 -13.74 27.54 -13.77
C ASP A 612 -14.87 27.07 -12.82
N GLY A 613 -14.52 26.51 -11.66
CA GLY A 613 -15.47 25.98 -10.68
C GLY A 613 -16.07 24.62 -11.05
N ALA A 614 -15.63 23.96 -12.13
CA ALA A 614 -16.12 22.64 -12.53
C ALA A 614 -15.92 21.57 -11.43
N TYR A 615 -14.85 21.69 -10.64
CA TYR A 615 -14.57 20.81 -9.51
C TYR A 615 -14.81 21.50 -8.17
N ALA A 616 -15.40 20.77 -7.23
CA ALA A 616 -15.73 21.29 -5.90
C ALA A 616 -14.63 21.07 -4.84
N LYS A 617 -13.51 20.41 -5.18
CA LYS A 617 -12.44 20.15 -4.21
C LYS A 617 -11.06 20.11 -4.87
N LEU A 618 -10.10 20.85 -4.30
CA LEU A 618 -8.68 20.73 -4.60
C LEU A 618 -8.10 19.43 -4.02
N SER A 619 -7.16 18.81 -4.74
CA SER A 619 -6.48 17.59 -4.27
C SER A 619 -5.10 17.46 -4.92
N CYS A 620 -4.22 16.71 -4.25
CA CYS A 620 -2.77 16.67 -4.52
C CYS A 620 -2.37 16.13 -5.90
N HIS A 621 -3.25 15.41 -6.62
CA HIS A 621 -2.97 14.87 -7.96
C HIS A 621 -3.94 15.42 -9.01
N ARG A 622 -5.22 15.35 -8.65
CA ARG A 622 -6.35 15.69 -9.51
C ARG A 622 -7.40 16.40 -8.66
N PRO A 623 -8.02 17.49 -9.14
CA PRO A 623 -9.22 18.01 -8.52
C PRO A 623 -10.30 16.93 -8.40
N ASN A 624 -11.07 16.98 -7.32
CA ASN A 624 -12.09 16.00 -6.97
C ASN A 624 -13.49 16.60 -7.00
N LYS A 625 -14.51 15.74 -7.00
CA LYS A 625 -15.93 16.13 -6.98
C LYS A 625 -16.30 17.04 -8.17
N LEU A 626 -16.23 16.48 -9.38
CA LEU A 626 -16.78 17.14 -10.58
C LEU A 626 -18.26 17.45 -10.33
N ARG A 627 -18.66 18.70 -10.54
CA ARG A 627 -20.04 19.14 -10.35
C ARG A 627 -20.93 18.52 -11.43
N LYS A 628 -22.17 18.19 -11.05
CA LYS A 628 -23.16 17.64 -11.97
C LYS A 628 -23.49 18.67 -13.06
N GLY A 629 -23.39 18.29 -14.33
CA GLY A 629 -23.63 19.17 -15.48
C GLY A 629 -22.38 19.89 -16.00
N ALA A 630 -21.22 19.75 -15.34
CA ALA A 630 -19.96 20.34 -15.78
C ALA A 630 -19.14 19.40 -16.68
N GLU A 631 -19.67 18.21 -17.03
CA GLU A 631 -18.95 17.20 -17.81
C GLU A 631 -18.54 17.67 -19.20
N GLU A 632 -19.40 18.45 -19.86
CA GLU A 632 -19.14 18.99 -21.21
C GLU A 632 -18.26 20.24 -21.19
N ALA A 633 -18.06 20.84 -20.00
CA ALA A 633 -17.24 22.03 -19.82
C ALA A 633 -15.75 21.71 -19.52
N VAL A 634 -15.40 20.42 -19.36
CA VAL A 634 -14.03 20.01 -19.03
C VAL A 634 -13.38 19.23 -20.17
N THR A 635 -12.23 19.72 -20.63
CA THR A 635 -11.37 19.05 -21.61
C THR A 635 -10.04 18.74 -20.96
N TRP A 636 -9.79 17.46 -20.73
CA TRP A 636 -8.53 16.96 -20.18
C TRP A 636 -7.62 16.50 -21.29
N VAL A 637 -6.39 17.00 -21.29
CA VAL A 637 -5.33 16.53 -22.18
C VAL A 637 -4.16 15.94 -21.41
N ASN A 638 -3.52 14.93 -21.99
CA ASN A 638 -2.28 14.38 -21.45
C ASN A 638 -1.08 15.28 -21.75
N GLY A 639 0.11 14.89 -21.29
CA GLY A 639 1.36 15.62 -21.57
C GLY A 639 1.73 15.76 -23.05
N SER A 640 1.06 15.08 -23.99
CA SER A 640 1.21 15.26 -25.44
C SER A 640 0.06 16.07 -26.08
N GLY A 641 -0.84 16.67 -25.28
CA GLY A 641 -1.99 17.43 -25.79
C GLY A 641 -3.15 16.56 -26.31
N ARG A 642 -3.13 15.24 -26.08
CA ARG A 642 -4.20 14.33 -26.53
C ARG A 642 -5.32 14.24 -25.50
N ASP A 643 -6.57 14.25 -25.95
CA ASP A 643 -7.73 14.09 -25.07
C ASP A 643 -7.65 12.80 -24.24
N MET A 644 -7.91 12.94 -22.94
CA MET A 644 -8.08 11.85 -21.99
C MET A 644 -9.28 12.07 -21.06
N THR A 645 -10.21 12.95 -21.44
CA THR A 645 -11.35 13.40 -20.63
C THR A 645 -12.17 12.24 -20.09
N ALA A 646 -12.52 11.29 -20.96
CA ALA A 646 -13.31 10.13 -20.59
C ALA A 646 -12.63 9.22 -19.54
N GLU A 647 -11.29 9.23 -19.47
CA GLU A 647 -10.54 8.41 -18.52
C GLU A 647 -10.45 9.05 -17.14
N VAL A 648 -10.29 10.38 -17.07
CA VAL A 648 -9.88 11.05 -15.82
C VAL A 648 -10.82 12.12 -15.26
N ALA A 649 -11.88 12.52 -15.97
CA ALA A 649 -12.78 13.57 -15.47
C ALA A 649 -13.42 13.24 -14.10
N ARG A 650 -13.66 11.95 -13.79
CA ARG A 650 -14.28 11.55 -12.51
C ARG A 650 -13.36 10.88 -11.52
N ASN A 651 -12.36 10.13 -11.99
CA ASN A 651 -11.49 9.32 -11.14
C ASN A 651 -10.13 9.07 -11.81
N GLY A 652 -9.17 8.52 -11.05
CA GLY A 652 -7.82 8.28 -11.53
C GLY A 652 -6.83 9.38 -11.10
N TRP A 653 -5.56 9.02 -11.04
CA TRP A 653 -4.44 9.91 -10.69
C TRP A 653 -3.18 9.59 -11.52
N ARG A 654 -3.33 8.73 -12.52
CA ARG A 654 -2.24 8.19 -13.33
C ARG A 654 -2.71 7.97 -14.76
N ASN A 655 -1.79 8.06 -15.71
CA ASN A 655 -2.04 7.69 -17.10
C ASN A 655 -2.06 6.17 -17.25
N SER A 656 -2.71 5.70 -18.31
CA SER A 656 -2.66 4.32 -18.79
C SER A 656 -1.79 4.21 -20.03
N ARG A 657 -1.64 2.99 -20.56
CA ARG A 657 -0.98 2.74 -21.85
C ARG A 657 -1.65 3.49 -23.02
N LYS A 658 -2.92 3.88 -22.87
CA LYS A 658 -3.67 4.63 -23.90
C LYS A 658 -3.45 6.14 -23.79
N SER A 659 -3.30 6.65 -22.58
CA SER A 659 -3.27 8.09 -22.30
C SER A 659 -1.91 8.62 -21.91
N ILE A 660 -0.85 7.79 -21.83
CA ILE A 660 0.50 8.27 -21.56
C ILE A 660 0.97 9.24 -22.66
N GLY A 661 1.64 10.33 -22.27
CA GLY A 661 2.03 11.41 -23.17
C GLY A 661 2.95 12.42 -22.49
N TYR A 662 3.79 13.06 -23.29
CA TYR A 662 4.97 13.81 -22.85
C TYR A 662 5.30 14.98 -23.81
N ASP A 663 4.99 14.90 -25.10
CA ASP A 663 5.56 15.79 -26.13
C ASP A 663 5.34 17.30 -25.87
N LEU A 664 4.18 17.65 -25.30
CA LEU A 664 3.74 18.95 -24.77
C LEU A 664 4.56 19.47 -23.58
N VAL A 665 4.39 18.71 -22.51
CA VAL A 665 4.78 19.03 -21.15
C VAL A 665 4.97 17.74 -20.38
N GLN A 666 5.90 17.75 -19.43
CA GLN A 666 6.01 16.72 -18.41
C GLN A 666 6.29 17.35 -17.05
N LEU A 667 6.08 16.57 -15.99
CA LEU A 667 6.46 16.97 -14.65
C LEU A 667 7.72 16.21 -14.23
N ASN A 668 8.87 16.88 -14.25
CA ASN A 668 10.12 16.28 -13.78
C ASN A 668 10.06 16.13 -12.26
N HIS A 669 10.18 14.92 -11.75
CA HIS A 669 10.12 14.64 -10.32
C HIS A 669 11.48 14.17 -9.80
N TYR A 670 12.16 15.05 -9.07
CA TYR A 670 13.48 14.85 -8.47
C TYR A 670 13.35 14.36 -7.02
N ALA A 671 12.62 13.27 -6.82
CA ALA A 671 12.18 12.82 -5.50
C ALA A 671 13.32 12.57 -4.50
N LEU A 672 14.50 12.15 -4.98
CA LEU A 672 15.67 11.88 -4.14
C LEU A 672 16.65 13.05 -4.12
N ARG A 673 16.84 13.70 -5.28
CA ARG A 673 17.96 14.61 -5.54
C ARG A 673 19.28 13.86 -5.25
N SER A 674 20.16 14.40 -4.41
CA SER A 674 21.40 13.70 -4.02
C SER A 674 21.14 12.60 -2.98
N ALA A 675 22.11 11.67 -2.83
CA ALA A 675 22.03 10.64 -1.81
C ALA A 675 21.96 11.21 -0.37
N GLU A 676 22.64 12.34 -0.10
CA GLU A 676 22.54 13.03 1.20
C GLU A 676 21.16 13.68 1.41
N SER A 677 20.58 14.29 0.36
CA SER A 677 19.21 14.81 0.39
C SER A 677 18.18 13.72 0.73
N TYR A 678 18.38 12.50 0.22
CA TYR A 678 17.53 11.36 0.56
C TYR A 678 17.53 11.04 2.06
N LEU A 679 18.68 11.15 2.77
CA LEU A 679 18.72 10.92 4.22
C LEU A 679 17.92 11.97 5.00
N ILE A 680 18.00 13.23 4.59
CA ILE A 680 17.20 14.31 5.21
C ILE A 680 15.71 14.07 4.94
N LYS A 681 15.36 13.64 3.72
CA LYS A 681 13.99 13.24 3.38
C LYS A 681 13.50 12.07 4.24
N ARG A 682 14.34 11.05 4.46
CA ARG A 682 14.06 9.94 5.38
C ARG A 682 13.74 10.42 6.79
N GLN A 683 14.53 11.35 7.33
CA GLN A 683 14.38 11.85 8.69
C GLN A 683 13.08 12.64 8.89
N ARG A 684 12.70 13.51 7.94
CA ARG A 684 11.50 14.35 8.09
C ARG A 684 10.18 13.67 7.72
N GLY A 685 10.19 12.60 6.90
CA GLY A 685 8.97 11.92 6.42
C GLY A 685 8.30 12.58 5.21
N ARG A 686 7.03 12.24 4.93
CA ARG A 686 6.23 12.77 3.78
C ARG A 686 4.99 13.52 4.27
N ALA A 687 4.63 14.62 3.59
CA ALA A 687 3.46 15.44 3.92
C ALA A 687 2.09 14.73 3.70
N LEU A 688 2.00 13.80 2.74
CA LEU A 688 0.75 13.05 2.48
C LEU A 688 0.61 11.77 3.34
N HIS A 689 1.73 11.19 3.77
CA HIS A 689 1.77 9.90 4.47
C HIS A 689 2.78 9.95 5.63
N VAL A 690 2.34 10.54 6.74
CA VAL A 690 3.18 10.75 7.94
C VAL A 690 3.56 9.44 8.64
N ASP A 691 2.73 8.39 8.55
CA ASP A 691 2.95 7.11 9.25
C ASP A 691 3.81 6.09 8.49
N ARG A 692 4.34 6.44 7.31
CA ARG A 692 5.15 5.52 6.48
C ARG A 692 6.62 5.90 6.52
N ALA A 693 7.40 5.09 7.21
CA ALA A 693 8.86 5.09 7.13
C ALA A 693 9.35 4.99 5.67
N ILE A 694 10.01 6.04 5.17
CA ILE A 694 10.74 6.05 3.89
C ILE A 694 11.93 5.08 4.00
N GLY A 695 11.93 3.89 3.44
CA GLY A 695 13.08 2.96 3.53
C GLY A 695 13.79 2.75 2.20
N LEU A 696 14.66 1.73 2.13
CA LEU A 696 15.31 1.29 0.88
C LEU A 696 14.29 1.02 -0.25
N ASN A 697 13.09 0.56 0.08
CA ASN A 697 11.99 0.38 -0.87
C ASN A 697 11.55 1.69 -1.55
N TYR A 698 11.65 2.83 -0.85
CA TYR A 698 11.39 4.15 -1.45
C TYR A 698 12.51 4.53 -2.43
N TRP A 699 13.78 4.32 -2.05
CA TRP A 699 14.92 4.49 -2.96
C TRP A 699 14.73 3.68 -4.24
N ILE A 700 14.39 2.40 -4.13
CA ILE A 700 14.13 1.52 -5.29
C ILE A 700 13.01 2.07 -6.18
N ARG A 701 11.93 2.58 -5.60
CA ARG A 701 10.79 3.14 -6.34
C ARG A 701 11.10 4.47 -7.02
N MET A 702 12.03 5.26 -6.51
CA MET A 702 12.27 6.65 -6.93
C MET A 702 13.59 6.89 -7.67
N ASP A 703 14.61 6.06 -7.46
CA ASP A 703 15.95 6.25 -8.04
C ASP A 703 16.06 5.80 -9.50
N TRP A 704 15.37 6.48 -10.42
CA TRP A 704 15.32 5.99 -11.80
C TRP A 704 16.53 6.36 -12.66
N SER A 705 16.95 5.40 -13.48
CA SER A 705 17.98 5.55 -14.52
C SER A 705 17.55 4.80 -15.79
N GLY A 706 18.38 4.82 -16.84
CA GLY A 706 18.13 4.10 -18.10
C GLY A 706 17.55 4.96 -19.24
N ALA A 707 17.27 6.22 -18.96
CA ALA A 707 17.08 7.28 -19.95
C ALA A 707 17.82 8.54 -19.50
N ARG A 708 18.04 9.46 -20.43
CA ARG A 708 18.60 10.78 -20.16
C ARG A 708 17.68 11.85 -20.73
N ASP A 709 17.44 12.91 -19.96
CA ASP A 709 16.63 14.05 -20.38
C ASP A 709 17.31 15.36 -19.99
N LEU A 710 17.69 16.14 -21.01
CA LEU A 710 18.32 17.45 -20.92
C LEU A 710 17.36 18.58 -21.31
N THR A 711 16.12 18.29 -21.67
CA THR A 711 15.20 19.27 -22.28
C THR A 711 14.91 20.45 -21.35
N ILE A 712 14.81 20.19 -20.04
CA ILE A 712 14.61 21.25 -19.03
C ILE A 712 15.81 22.19 -18.91
N GLN A 713 17.02 21.75 -19.25
CA GLN A 713 18.26 22.53 -19.07
C GLN A 713 18.35 23.73 -20.01
N ARG A 714 17.55 23.77 -21.07
CA ARG A 714 17.38 24.95 -21.92
C ARG A 714 16.90 26.18 -21.15
N ASN A 715 16.35 25.99 -19.95
CA ASN A 715 15.93 27.04 -19.02
C ASN A 715 17.07 27.63 -18.18
N LEU A 716 18.26 27.01 -18.16
CA LEU A 716 19.33 27.39 -17.23
C LEU A 716 19.70 28.88 -17.28
N PRO A 717 19.80 29.54 -18.46
CA PRO A 717 20.10 30.97 -18.50
C PRO A 717 19.02 31.82 -17.82
N ARG A 718 17.73 31.60 -18.14
CA ARG A 718 16.63 32.38 -17.53
C ARG A 718 16.41 32.06 -16.06
N LEU A 719 16.65 30.81 -15.65
CA LEU A 719 16.65 30.42 -14.24
C LEU A 719 17.73 31.17 -13.45
N ARG A 720 18.97 31.19 -13.95
CA ARG A 720 20.09 31.88 -13.29
C ARG A 720 19.80 33.36 -13.13
N ALA A 721 19.31 34.02 -14.19
CA ALA A 721 18.92 35.43 -14.13
C ALA A 721 17.87 35.72 -13.05
N GLU A 722 16.85 34.86 -12.89
CA GLU A 722 15.82 35.04 -11.86
C GLU A 722 16.32 34.69 -10.45
N ILE A 723 17.19 33.69 -10.30
CA ILE A 723 17.88 33.40 -9.03
C ILE A 723 18.72 34.60 -8.60
N ASP A 724 19.55 35.14 -9.50
CA ASP A 724 20.40 36.31 -9.23
C ASP A 724 19.55 37.52 -8.83
N ARG A 725 18.41 37.72 -9.51
CA ARG A 725 17.45 38.79 -9.15
C ARG A 725 16.86 38.61 -7.75
N LEU A 726 16.49 37.39 -7.36
CA LEU A 726 15.95 37.12 -6.02
C LEU A 726 17.03 37.27 -4.94
N LEU A 727 18.20 36.67 -5.16
CA LEU A 727 19.32 36.68 -4.21
C LEU A 727 20.09 38.02 -4.16
N ALA A 728 19.73 38.99 -5.01
CA ALA A 728 20.16 40.37 -4.85
C ALA A 728 19.65 40.98 -3.52
N ASP A 729 18.55 40.45 -2.95
CA ASP A 729 18.13 40.77 -1.59
C ASP A 729 19.11 40.15 -0.56
N PRO A 730 19.83 40.97 0.23
CA PRO A 730 20.88 40.46 1.11
C PRO A 730 20.35 39.51 2.20
N GLU A 731 19.14 39.76 2.69
CA GLU A 731 18.54 38.94 3.76
C GLU A 731 18.08 37.58 3.21
N LEU A 732 17.43 37.54 2.06
CA LEU A 732 17.10 36.28 1.39
C LEU A 732 18.35 35.47 1.09
N ALA A 733 19.41 36.11 0.60
CA ALA A 733 20.68 35.45 0.33
C ALA A 733 21.34 34.89 1.59
N ARG A 734 21.25 35.61 2.71
CA ARG A 734 21.73 35.14 4.02
C ARG A 734 20.93 33.92 4.49
N LEU A 735 19.59 33.96 4.39
CA LEU A 735 18.70 32.85 4.77
C LEU A 735 18.91 31.61 3.90
N HIS A 736 19.05 31.77 2.58
CA HIS A 736 19.37 30.67 1.64
C HIS A 736 20.67 29.96 2.02
N ARG A 737 21.75 30.73 2.27
CA ARG A 737 23.03 30.17 2.71
C ARG A 737 22.94 29.48 4.07
N ALA A 738 22.14 30.02 5.00
CA ALA A 738 21.92 29.40 6.31
C ALA A 738 21.20 28.05 6.18
N GLY A 739 20.15 27.97 5.36
CA GLY A 739 19.43 26.72 5.09
C GLY A 739 20.33 25.65 4.44
N GLN A 740 21.18 26.05 3.49
CA GLN A 740 22.19 25.13 2.93
C GLN A 740 23.17 24.62 3.97
N ALA A 741 23.69 25.51 4.82
CA ALA A 741 24.63 25.13 5.88
C ALA A 741 23.97 24.14 6.87
N TRP A 742 22.71 24.39 7.23
CA TRP A 742 21.92 23.46 8.05
C TRP A 742 21.80 22.09 7.40
N HIS A 743 21.45 22.02 6.11
CA HIS A 743 21.30 20.73 5.40
C HIS A 743 22.63 19.98 5.30
N ARG A 744 23.75 20.66 5.04
CA ARG A 744 25.09 20.03 5.06
C ARG A 744 25.47 19.48 6.44
N ALA A 745 25.19 20.26 7.49
CA ALA A 745 25.42 19.81 8.87
C ALA A 745 24.53 18.60 9.21
N LYS A 746 23.24 18.65 8.86
CA LYS A 746 22.29 17.56 9.08
C LYS A 746 22.67 16.30 8.30
N ALA A 747 23.11 16.42 7.05
CA ALA A 747 23.60 15.29 6.28
C ALA A 747 24.83 14.65 6.95
N THR A 748 25.74 15.46 7.48
CA THR A 748 26.92 14.98 8.24
C THR A 748 26.51 14.23 9.51
N GLU A 749 25.57 14.79 10.29
CA GLU A 749 24.99 14.18 11.49
C GLU A 749 24.33 12.83 11.18
N LEU A 750 23.48 12.79 10.14
CA LEU A 750 22.77 11.58 9.73
C LEU A 750 23.76 10.51 9.26
N ARG A 751 24.79 10.87 8.47
CA ARG A 751 25.82 9.92 8.04
C ARG A 751 26.67 9.37 9.19
N ALA A 752 26.79 10.09 10.30
CA ALA A 752 27.46 9.59 11.51
C ALA A 752 26.55 8.65 12.34
N THR A 753 25.25 8.60 12.06
CA THR A 753 24.30 7.74 12.76
C THR A 753 24.27 6.34 12.12
N PRO A 754 24.52 5.24 12.87
CA PRO A 754 24.67 3.89 12.29
C PRO A 754 23.52 3.44 11.37
N GLU A 755 22.25 3.64 11.77
CA GLU A 755 21.07 3.27 10.95
C GLU A 755 21.07 4.00 9.59
N PHE A 756 21.42 5.29 9.57
CA PHE A 756 21.43 6.10 8.36
C PHE A 756 22.67 5.85 7.50
N ALA A 757 23.82 5.59 8.13
CA ALA A 757 25.03 5.18 7.43
C ALA A 757 24.83 3.86 6.68
N GLU A 758 24.23 2.86 7.34
CA GLU A 758 23.90 1.59 6.72
C GLU A 758 22.90 1.77 5.56
N LEU A 759 21.82 2.53 5.77
CA LEU A 759 20.85 2.83 4.73
C LEU A 759 21.48 3.55 3.53
N TYR A 760 22.42 4.46 3.78
CA TYR A 760 23.15 5.20 2.76
C TYR A 760 24.03 4.27 1.91
N GLU A 761 24.81 3.39 2.54
CA GLU A 761 25.64 2.42 1.84
C GLU A 761 24.80 1.40 1.06
N GLN A 762 23.71 0.89 1.66
CA GLN A 762 22.77 0.01 0.96
C GLN A 762 22.17 0.69 -0.27
N ALA A 763 21.74 1.96 -0.15
CA ALA A 763 21.18 2.73 -1.25
C ALA A 763 22.19 2.93 -2.39
N LEU A 764 23.44 3.28 -2.07
CA LEU A 764 24.49 3.49 -3.06
C LEU A 764 25.00 2.19 -3.72
N ALA A 765 24.92 1.06 -3.01
CA ALA A 765 25.27 -0.25 -3.55
C ALA A 765 24.25 -0.76 -4.59
N LEU A 766 22.99 -0.31 -4.51
CA LEU A 766 21.94 -0.71 -5.46
C LEU A 766 22.13 -0.08 -6.83
N ARG A 767 22.58 -0.88 -7.81
CA ARG A 767 22.64 -0.50 -9.22
C ARG A 767 21.68 -1.37 -10.04
N LEU A 768 20.44 -0.90 -10.15
CA LEU A 768 19.39 -1.61 -10.88
C LEU A 768 19.18 -1.00 -12.26
N THR A 769 19.17 -1.84 -13.29
CA THR A 769 18.63 -1.49 -14.61
C THR A 769 17.13 -1.19 -14.52
N PRO A 770 16.52 -0.51 -15.51
CA PRO A 770 15.08 -0.28 -15.53
C PRO A 770 14.25 -1.55 -15.37
N ALA A 771 14.64 -2.63 -16.05
CA ALA A 771 13.93 -3.90 -16.00
C ALA A 771 14.03 -4.55 -14.61
N GLU A 772 15.22 -4.56 -14.00
CA GLU A 772 15.42 -5.06 -12.63
C GLU A 772 14.63 -4.24 -11.61
N ARG A 773 14.59 -2.92 -11.78
CA ARG A 773 13.82 -2.03 -10.92
C ARG A 773 12.32 -2.27 -11.02
N VAL A 774 11.81 -2.49 -12.24
CA VAL A 774 10.41 -2.90 -12.45
C VAL A 774 10.12 -4.23 -11.77
N ALA A 775 10.98 -5.23 -11.97
CA ALA A 775 10.83 -6.55 -11.34
C ALA A 775 10.81 -6.46 -9.80
N TRP A 776 11.71 -5.65 -9.23
CA TRP A 776 11.77 -5.42 -7.78
C TRP A 776 10.56 -4.64 -7.28
N ALA A 777 10.16 -3.56 -7.93
CA ALA A 777 8.98 -2.81 -7.51
C ALA A 777 7.71 -3.67 -7.56
N LEU A 778 7.60 -4.57 -8.55
CA LEU A 778 6.52 -5.54 -8.64
C LEU A 778 6.57 -6.58 -7.52
N SER A 779 7.73 -6.97 -6.98
CA SER A 779 7.77 -7.87 -5.81
C SER A 779 7.30 -7.16 -4.55
N LEU A 780 7.66 -5.89 -4.36
CA LEU A 780 7.24 -5.08 -3.21
C LEU A 780 5.75 -4.75 -3.18
N ASP A 781 5.11 -4.51 -4.32
CA ASP A 781 3.66 -4.24 -4.40
C ASP A 781 2.80 -5.48 -4.07
N MET A 782 3.41 -6.67 -3.95
CA MET A 782 2.74 -7.87 -3.44
C MET A 782 2.81 -7.99 -1.91
N GLU A 783 3.64 -7.22 -1.21
CA GLU A 783 3.80 -7.31 0.25
C GLU A 783 2.89 -6.35 1.03
N SER A 784 2.26 -5.37 0.36
CA SER A 784 1.38 -4.35 0.96
C SER A 784 -0.09 -4.72 1.03
#